data_AF-A0A8C9YFP1-F1
#
_entry.id   AF-A0A8C9YFP1-F1
#
_cell.length_a   1.000
_cell.length_b   1.000
_cell.length_c   1.000
_cell.angle_alpha   90.00
_cell.angle_beta   90.00
_cell.angle_gamma   90.00
#
_symmetry.space_group_name_H-M   'P 1'
#
loop_
_entity.id
_entity.type
_entity.pdbx_description
1 polymer ?
#
loop_
_entity_poly.entity_id
_entity_poly.type
_entity_poly.pdbx_seq_one_letter_code
_entity_poly.pdbx_strand_id
1 'polypeptide(L)'
;MIRVPRVLGLLSCVSLVFLHVPEIKDKNLLVITAATEETDGFNRFMRTAGEFNYTVKVLGLGEEWKGGDVARTVGGGQKVRWLKRELLKHSDNKDLVVLFVDSYDVIFASGPEELLSKFSRLRHRVVFSAEGFCWPDQRLAPKYPPVHSGKRYLNSGGFIGFASDLSTLVQQWKYKDNDDDQLFYTKIYLDKTQRTKFNMTLDHRSQIFQNLNGAVDEVVLKFERAKVRARNVAYDTLPVIIHGNGPTKLQLNYLGNYVPSAWTFENGCGICDDDLLLLNDAPEMPLVYVSVFIEHATPFMDEFLERLTTLNYPPSRLRLFIHNNVVYHERHVQRFWERHRALFPDALLVGPEENLPENKARAMAVEVCKKDPGCDYYFSIDSDVALTNPDTLRILIEENKAVIAPMLSRHGKLWSNFWGALSPEGFYSRSEDYIEIVQAKRIGLWNVPYITQAYLIKGSVLRSKLSQASLFVDQTMDADMVFCRSIRDQPPSPNSTRLHGVFMFVSNRDEFGRLVASSNFNTSRLHPDMWQIFDNPVEKYQRYKQMLTPLCVSQPCPDVYWFPAFSEKMCDHLVETMEHHGEWSGGSHKDERLAGGYENVPTVDIHMVQIGFEKEWLKFLKEYIVPVTEKLYPGYYPKAQAIMNFVVRYRPDEQPSLRPHHDSSTFTINIALNSKGVDYEGGGCRFLRYDCQVESPRKGWSFMHPGRLTHYHEGLPTTRGTRYIMVSFVDP
;
A
#
# COMPACT_ATOMS: atom_id res chain seq x y z
N MET A 1 -43.39 -33.28 66.59
CA MET A 1 -44.58 -32.48 66.22
C MET A 1 -44.78 -31.39 67.27
N ILE A 2 -44.34 -30.16 67.01
CA ILE A 2 -44.55 -28.99 67.88
C ILE A 2 -44.90 -27.80 66.98
N ARG A 3 -45.87 -26.99 67.44
CA ARG A 3 -46.61 -25.91 66.78
C ARG A 3 -45.84 -24.56 66.72
N VAL A 4 -45.98 -23.84 65.59
CA VAL A 4 -46.43 -22.41 65.35
C VAL A 4 -45.72 -21.28 66.18
N PRO A 5 -45.34 -20.06 65.65
CA PRO A 5 -46.13 -19.17 64.75
C PRO A 5 -45.42 -18.35 63.65
N ARG A 6 -46.28 -17.83 62.76
CA ARG A 6 -46.08 -16.74 61.78
C ARG A 6 -45.88 -15.39 62.48
N VAL A 7 -45.00 -14.54 61.92
CA VAL A 7 -44.96 -13.10 62.19
C VAL A 7 -45.15 -12.34 60.87
N LEU A 8 -46.18 -11.49 60.85
CA LEU A 8 -46.47 -10.47 59.85
C LEU A 8 -45.43 -9.34 59.95
N GLY A 9 -44.81 -8.96 58.83
CA GLY A 9 -44.00 -7.75 58.71
C GLY A 9 -44.58 -6.84 57.62
N LEU A 10 -44.91 -5.60 57.98
CA LEU A 10 -45.56 -4.58 57.16
C LEU A 10 -44.79 -4.29 55.84
N LEU A 11 -45.51 -4.37 54.71
CA LEU A 11 -45.12 -3.70 53.46
C LEU A 11 -45.42 -2.20 53.59
N SER A 12 -44.37 -1.40 53.76
CA SER A 12 -44.42 0.04 53.50
C SER A 12 -44.34 0.26 51.98
N CYS A 13 -45.45 0.68 51.37
CA CYS A 13 -45.47 1.18 50.00
C CYS A 13 -44.74 2.52 49.95
N VAL A 14 -43.45 2.51 49.60
CA VAL A 14 -42.78 3.72 49.09
C VAL A 14 -43.05 3.77 47.59
N SER A 15 -43.99 4.62 47.21
CA SER A 15 -44.24 4.99 45.82
C SER A 15 -42.97 5.59 45.22
N LEU A 16 -42.24 4.79 44.44
CA LEU A 16 -41.20 5.26 43.53
C LEU A 16 -41.89 6.13 42.47
N VAL A 17 -41.88 7.44 42.69
CA VAL A 17 -42.15 8.43 41.64
C VAL A 17 -41.05 8.25 40.59
N PHE A 18 -41.35 7.48 39.53
CA PHE A 18 -40.60 7.55 38.30
C PHE A 18 -40.78 8.97 37.76
N LEU A 19 -39.79 9.83 38.04
CA LEU A 19 -39.64 11.12 37.35
C LEU A 19 -39.50 10.80 35.86
N HIS A 20 -40.60 11.03 35.13
CA HIS A 20 -40.68 10.91 33.68
C HIS A 20 -39.66 11.91 33.09
N VAL A 21 -38.55 11.40 32.55
CA VAL A 21 -37.61 12.22 31.77
C VAL A 21 -38.31 12.51 30.45
N PRO A 22 -38.54 13.77 30.05
CA PRO A 22 -39.19 14.07 28.78
C PRO A 22 -38.38 13.49 27.63
N GLU A 23 -39.01 12.69 26.79
CA GLU A 23 -38.40 12.12 25.60
C GLU A 23 -38.31 13.22 24.52
N ILE A 24 -37.08 13.64 24.18
CA ILE A 24 -36.84 14.62 23.11
C ILE A 24 -36.96 13.87 21.78
N LYS A 25 -37.90 14.28 20.94
CA LYS A 25 -38.10 13.68 19.61
C LYS A 25 -36.98 14.07 18.66
N ASP A 26 -36.52 13.13 17.83
CA ASP A 26 -35.46 13.34 16.82
C ASP A 26 -35.72 14.53 15.89
N LYS A 27 -36.99 14.82 15.59
CA LYS A 27 -37.40 15.97 14.75
C LYS A 27 -37.02 17.34 15.33
N ASN A 28 -36.59 17.37 16.59
CA ASN A 28 -36.17 18.58 17.30
C ASN A 28 -34.64 18.68 17.45
N LEU A 29 -33.84 17.96 16.64
CA LEU A 29 -32.39 18.11 16.61
C LEU A 29 -31.93 18.81 15.33
N LEU A 30 -31.10 19.84 15.48
CA LEU A 30 -30.37 20.48 14.38
C LEU A 30 -28.86 20.38 14.62
N VAL A 31 -28.13 19.78 13.70
CA VAL A 31 -26.66 19.80 13.70
C VAL A 31 -26.21 21.05 12.97
N ILE A 32 -25.32 21.84 13.57
CA ILE A 32 -24.71 23.01 12.96
C ILE A 32 -23.20 22.78 12.91
N THR A 33 -22.59 23.06 11.76
CA THR A 33 -21.14 23.01 11.61
C THR A 33 -20.63 24.19 10.79
N ALA A 34 -19.33 24.43 10.82
CA ALA A 34 -18.67 25.41 9.97
C ALA A 34 -17.74 24.70 8.97
N ALA A 35 -17.83 25.10 7.71
CA ALA A 35 -16.93 24.67 6.65
C ALA A 35 -16.88 25.79 5.59
N THR A 36 -15.69 26.13 5.13
CA THR A 36 -15.49 27.11 4.04
C THR A 36 -15.40 26.45 2.68
N GLU A 37 -14.98 25.19 2.64
CA GLU A 37 -14.75 24.40 1.43
C GLU A 37 -15.17 22.94 1.64
N GLU A 38 -15.45 22.23 0.55
CA GLU A 38 -15.73 20.79 0.55
C GLU A 38 -14.42 19.98 0.54
N THR A 39 -13.82 19.84 1.71
CA THR A 39 -12.59 19.06 1.91
C THR A 39 -12.89 17.56 2.05
N ASP A 40 -11.87 16.71 1.94
CA ASP A 40 -12.04 15.26 2.12
C ASP A 40 -12.53 14.91 3.54
N GLY A 41 -12.08 15.68 4.54
CA GLY A 41 -12.58 15.60 5.91
C GLY A 41 -14.04 16.01 6.06
N PHE A 42 -14.46 17.11 5.41
CA PHE A 42 -15.85 17.54 5.37
C PHE A 42 -16.75 16.50 4.69
N ASN A 43 -16.31 15.94 3.56
CA ASN A 43 -17.07 14.92 2.84
C ASN A 43 -17.22 13.65 3.68
N ARG A 44 -16.18 13.24 4.40
CA ARG A 44 -16.27 12.15 5.39
C ARG A 44 -17.29 12.47 6.48
N PHE A 45 -17.26 13.68 7.05
CA PHE A 45 -18.23 14.12 8.05
C PHE A 45 -19.66 14.05 7.52
N MET A 46 -19.93 14.66 6.36
CA MET A 46 -21.26 14.68 5.74
C MET A 46 -21.76 13.28 5.41
N ARG A 47 -20.89 12.37 4.94
CA ARG A 47 -21.24 10.96 4.71
C ARG A 47 -21.69 10.29 6.02
N THR A 48 -20.89 10.37 7.09
CA THR A 48 -21.25 9.75 8.37
C THR A 48 -22.50 10.37 9.00
N ALA A 49 -22.75 11.67 8.76
CA ALA A 49 -23.97 12.34 9.20
C ALA A 49 -25.19 11.86 8.40
N GLY A 50 -25.05 11.72 7.08
CA GLY A 50 -26.10 11.24 6.18
C GLY A 50 -26.51 9.80 6.47
N GLU A 51 -25.55 8.93 6.81
CA GLU A 51 -25.82 7.52 7.16
C GLU A 51 -26.79 7.36 8.35
N PHE A 52 -26.73 8.29 9.32
CA PHE A 52 -27.65 8.32 10.45
C PHE A 52 -28.83 9.28 10.28
N ASN A 53 -29.03 9.84 9.08
CA ASN A 53 -30.07 10.81 8.77
C ASN A 53 -30.05 12.08 9.66
N TYR A 54 -28.86 12.57 10.02
CA TYR A 54 -28.74 13.86 10.70
C TYR A 54 -29.12 15.01 9.75
N THR A 55 -29.87 15.99 10.27
CA THR A 55 -30.09 17.25 9.56
C THR A 55 -28.96 18.23 9.89
N VAL A 56 -28.12 18.51 8.89
CA VAL A 56 -26.92 19.35 9.05
C VAL A 56 -27.11 20.71 8.38
N LYS A 57 -26.85 21.78 9.14
CA LYS A 57 -26.72 23.16 8.65
C LYS A 57 -25.25 23.56 8.60
N VAL A 58 -24.73 23.71 7.39
CA VAL A 58 -23.35 24.16 7.15
C VAL A 58 -23.31 25.68 7.10
N LEU A 59 -22.37 26.27 7.82
CA LEU A 59 -22.12 27.71 7.87
C LEU A 59 -20.79 28.06 7.20
N GLY A 60 -20.77 29.14 6.42
CA GLY A 60 -19.55 29.71 5.85
C GLY A 60 -19.08 29.09 4.52
N LEU A 61 -19.84 28.18 3.91
CA LEU A 61 -19.44 27.54 2.64
C LEU A 61 -19.28 28.59 1.54
N GLY A 62 -18.12 28.62 0.89
CA GLY A 62 -17.74 29.63 -0.09
C GLY A 62 -17.32 30.99 0.48
N GLU A 63 -17.39 31.20 1.81
CA GLU A 63 -16.81 32.36 2.46
C GLU A 63 -15.30 32.15 2.71
N GLU A 64 -14.51 33.22 2.63
CA GLU A 64 -13.10 33.21 3.01
C GLU A 64 -12.93 32.98 4.52
N TRP A 65 -12.02 32.08 4.90
CA TRP A 65 -11.65 31.88 6.30
C TRP A 65 -10.77 33.02 6.83
N LYS A 66 -11.27 33.70 7.86
CA LYS A 66 -10.61 34.77 8.61
C LYS A 66 -10.33 34.37 10.06
N GLY A 67 -10.50 33.08 10.37
CA GLY A 67 -10.36 32.52 11.71
C GLY A 67 -8.92 32.31 12.19
N GLY A 68 -7.90 32.67 11.39
CA GLY A 68 -6.49 32.44 11.72
C GLY A 68 -6.03 31.01 11.45
N ASP A 69 -4.77 30.71 11.76
CA ASP A 69 -4.18 29.39 11.57
C ASP A 69 -4.48 28.51 12.79
N VAL A 70 -5.67 27.89 12.80
CA VAL A 70 -6.13 27.02 13.89
C VAL A 70 -5.40 25.68 13.95
N ALA A 71 -4.61 25.32 12.93
CA ALA A 71 -3.78 24.12 12.96
C ALA A 71 -2.50 24.34 13.79
N ARG A 72 -2.00 25.59 13.86
CA ARG A 72 -0.74 25.92 14.55
C ARG A 72 -0.91 26.83 15.77
N THR A 73 -1.96 27.64 15.80
CA THR A 73 -2.18 28.71 16.79
C THR A 73 -3.64 28.82 17.22
N VAL A 74 -3.93 29.79 18.10
CA VAL A 74 -5.30 30.13 18.52
C VAL A 74 -6.13 30.74 17.40
N GLY A 75 -7.46 30.59 17.46
CA GLY A 75 -8.35 31.18 16.45
C GLY A 75 -9.76 30.58 16.43
N GLY A 76 -10.42 30.65 15.28
CA GLY A 76 -11.74 30.02 15.08
C GLY A 76 -12.95 30.88 15.48
N GLY A 77 -12.75 32.09 15.97
CA GLY A 77 -13.82 33.03 16.35
C GLY A 77 -14.84 33.32 15.26
N GLN A 78 -14.45 33.22 13.98
CA GLN A 78 -15.36 33.30 12.84
C GLN A 78 -16.51 32.29 12.93
N LYS A 79 -16.25 31.08 13.44
CA LYS A 79 -17.28 30.05 13.68
C LYS A 79 -18.33 30.55 14.66
N VAL A 80 -17.90 31.20 15.74
CA VAL A 80 -18.79 31.76 16.77
C VAL A 80 -19.62 32.91 16.19
N ARG A 81 -19.04 33.78 15.37
CA ARG A 81 -19.77 34.85 14.67
C ARG A 81 -20.86 34.29 13.75
N TRP A 82 -20.55 33.28 12.96
CA TRP A 82 -21.54 32.63 12.09
C TRP A 82 -22.64 31.94 12.90
N LEU A 83 -22.26 31.20 13.95
CA LEU A 83 -23.19 30.51 14.82
C LEU A 83 -24.12 31.50 15.55
N LYS A 84 -23.59 32.65 15.99
CA LYS A 84 -24.37 33.76 16.57
C LYS A 84 -25.45 34.26 15.62
N ARG A 85 -25.14 34.42 14.34
CA ARG A 85 -26.10 34.85 13.31
C ARG A 85 -27.17 33.78 13.07
N GLU A 86 -26.80 32.51 13.07
CA GLU A 86 -27.73 31.41 12.81
C GLU A 86 -28.66 31.14 14.01
N LEU A 87 -28.12 31.05 15.22
CA LEU A 87 -28.91 30.77 16.43
C LEU A 87 -29.90 31.88 16.81
N LEU A 88 -29.72 33.10 16.27
CA LEU A 88 -30.72 34.15 16.44
C LEU A 88 -32.06 33.79 15.77
N LYS A 89 -32.05 32.99 14.70
CA LYS A 89 -33.26 32.53 14.01
C LYS A 89 -34.06 31.50 14.81
N HIS A 90 -33.40 30.87 15.79
CA HIS A 90 -33.95 29.76 16.58
C HIS A 90 -34.12 30.14 18.06
N SER A 91 -33.96 31.42 18.42
CA SER A 91 -33.95 31.87 19.83
C SER A 91 -35.26 31.58 20.57
N ASP A 92 -36.38 31.61 19.87
CA ASP A 92 -37.71 31.45 20.44
C ASP A 92 -38.15 29.97 20.53
N ASN A 93 -37.41 29.06 19.88
CA ASN A 93 -37.71 27.64 19.88
C ASN A 93 -37.08 26.95 21.11
N LYS A 94 -37.86 26.82 22.17
CA LYS A 94 -37.42 26.25 23.46
C LYS A 94 -37.18 24.75 23.42
N ASP A 95 -37.79 24.05 22.47
CA ASP A 95 -37.74 22.59 22.37
C ASP A 95 -36.69 22.09 21.36
N LEU A 96 -36.16 22.99 20.52
CA LEU A 96 -35.08 22.67 19.60
C LEU A 96 -33.77 22.45 20.35
N VAL A 97 -33.18 21.28 20.14
CA VAL A 97 -31.82 20.95 20.56
C VAL A 97 -30.89 21.22 19.38
N VAL A 98 -29.80 21.93 19.64
CA VAL A 98 -28.75 22.18 18.65
C VAL A 98 -27.48 21.47 19.10
N LEU A 99 -26.90 20.71 18.18
CA LEU A 99 -25.55 20.16 18.29
C LEU A 99 -24.63 20.99 17.40
N PHE A 100 -23.65 21.67 17.98
CA PHE A 100 -22.54 22.24 17.21
C PHE A 100 -21.34 21.28 17.24
N VAL A 101 -20.75 21.05 16.08
CA VAL A 101 -19.50 20.29 15.93
C VAL A 101 -18.63 20.88 14.82
N ASP A 102 -17.31 20.74 14.92
CA ASP A 102 -16.41 20.91 13.78
C ASP A 102 -16.71 19.85 12.68
N SER A 103 -16.22 20.05 11.46
CA SER A 103 -16.52 19.16 10.31
C SER A 103 -15.30 18.49 9.70
N TYR A 104 -14.18 19.20 9.58
CA TYR A 104 -13.00 18.67 8.86
C TYR A 104 -12.36 17.47 9.57
N ASP A 105 -12.51 17.36 10.88
CA ASP A 105 -11.90 16.36 11.75
C ASP A 105 -12.91 15.76 12.74
N VAL A 106 -14.15 15.60 12.30
CA VAL A 106 -15.21 14.95 13.09
C VAL A 106 -15.88 13.85 12.29
N ILE A 107 -16.25 12.75 12.96
CA ILE A 107 -17.10 11.69 12.40
C ILE A 107 -18.19 11.30 13.39
N PHE A 108 -19.37 10.93 12.86
CA PHE A 108 -20.44 10.34 13.65
C PHE A 108 -20.28 8.82 13.75
N ALA A 109 -20.41 8.30 14.97
CA ALA A 109 -20.38 6.87 15.28
C ALA A 109 -21.77 6.31 15.66
N SER A 110 -22.77 7.17 15.85
CA SER A 110 -24.16 6.76 16.09
C SER A 110 -25.19 7.85 15.75
N GLY A 111 -26.47 7.46 15.75
CA GLY A 111 -27.57 8.30 15.31
C GLY A 111 -28.23 9.20 16.37
N PRO A 112 -29.18 10.04 15.94
CA PRO A 112 -29.82 11.06 16.77
C PRO A 112 -30.47 10.54 18.05
N GLU A 113 -31.14 9.39 17.99
CA GLU A 113 -31.86 8.82 19.14
C GLU A 113 -30.92 8.55 20.33
N GLU A 114 -29.77 7.91 20.07
CA GLU A 114 -28.76 7.65 21.10
C GLU A 114 -28.15 8.95 21.64
N LEU A 115 -27.89 9.92 20.75
CA LEU A 115 -27.38 11.24 21.12
C LEU A 115 -28.32 11.95 22.09
N LEU A 116 -29.60 12.06 21.73
CA LEU A 116 -30.62 12.75 22.53
C LEU A 116 -30.91 12.02 23.83
N SER A 117 -30.92 10.69 23.83
CA SER A 117 -31.04 9.87 25.04
C SER A 117 -29.90 10.15 26.02
N LYS A 118 -28.65 10.17 25.54
CA LYS A 118 -27.49 10.49 26.38
C LYS A 118 -27.49 11.93 26.89
N PHE A 119 -27.83 12.89 26.03
CA PHE A 119 -27.97 14.29 26.41
C PHE A 119 -29.01 14.46 27.52
N SER A 120 -30.18 13.82 27.37
CA SER A 120 -31.26 13.87 28.38
C SER A 120 -30.85 13.26 29.72
N ARG A 121 -30.06 12.16 29.69
CA ARG A 121 -29.54 11.50 30.91
C ARG A 121 -28.55 12.35 31.69
N LEU A 122 -27.83 13.26 31.04
CA LEU A 122 -26.94 14.21 31.71
C LEU A 122 -27.70 15.25 32.52
N ARG A 123 -29.00 15.51 32.24
CA ARG A 123 -29.86 16.48 32.95
C ARG A 123 -29.31 17.90 32.99
N HIS A 124 -28.56 18.28 31.96
CA HIS A 124 -28.02 19.62 31.77
C HIS A 124 -28.64 20.28 30.53
N ARG A 125 -28.66 21.61 30.50
CA ARG A 125 -29.24 22.35 29.36
C ARG A 125 -28.23 22.60 28.25
N VAL A 126 -26.95 22.66 28.62
CA VAL A 126 -25.82 22.81 27.70
C VAL A 126 -24.70 21.87 28.17
N VAL A 127 -24.21 21.03 27.27
CA VAL A 127 -23.14 20.07 27.50
C VAL A 127 -22.03 20.35 26.48
N PHE A 128 -20.85 20.71 26.96
CA PHE A 128 -19.66 20.80 26.11
C PHE A 128 -18.89 19.48 26.13
N SER A 129 -18.15 19.21 25.06
CA SER A 129 -17.16 18.14 25.06
C SER A 129 -16.04 18.45 26.07
N ALA A 130 -15.42 17.39 26.61
CA ALA A 130 -14.34 17.50 27.58
C ALA A 130 -13.02 16.95 27.02
N GLU A 131 -11.90 17.52 27.44
CA GLU A 131 -10.55 17.09 27.03
C GLU A 131 -9.54 17.07 28.18
N GLY A 132 -8.37 16.46 27.92
CA GLY A 132 -7.30 16.29 28.90
C GLY A 132 -6.47 17.55 29.16
N PHE A 133 -6.49 18.53 28.26
CA PHE A 133 -5.64 19.72 28.33
C PHE A 133 -6.43 21.02 28.57
N CYS A 134 -5.89 21.89 29.43
CA CYS A 134 -6.44 23.24 29.62
C CYS A 134 -5.82 24.18 28.58
N TRP A 135 -6.47 24.31 27.42
CA TRP A 135 -6.00 25.11 26.29
C TRP A 135 -7.01 26.23 25.95
N PRO A 136 -6.58 27.43 25.52
CA PRO A 136 -5.18 27.84 25.33
C PRO A 136 -4.48 28.36 26.59
N ASP A 137 -5.23 28.82 27.60
CA ASP A 137 -4.65 29.41 28.82
C ASP A 137 -4.63 28.42 30.00
N GLN A 138 -3.48 27.76 30.20
CA GLN A 138 -3.28 26.78 31.27
C GLN A 138 -3.47 27.37 32.68
N ARG A 139 -3.32 28.68 32.85
CA ARG A 139 -3.50 29.35 34.16
C ARG A 139 -4.94 29.31 34.64
N LEU A 140 -5.88 28.97 33.76
CA LEU A 140 -7.29 28.81 34.08
C LEU A 140 -7.61 27.44 34.72
N ALA A 141 -6.69 26.46 34.65
CA ALA A 141 -6.92 25.10 35.17
C ALA A 141 -7.39 25.05 36.63
N PRO A 142 -6.86 25.86 37.58
CA PRO A 142 -7.34 25.87 38.96
C PRO A 142 -8.78 26.37 39.14
N LYS A 143 -9.29 27.15 38.17
CA LYS A 143 -10.67 27.70 38.22
C LYS A 143 -11.72 26.67 37.80
N TYR A 144 -11.32 25.62 37.10
CA TYR A 144 -12.24 24.54 36.73
C TYR A 144 -12.71 23.79 37.99
N PRO A 145 -13.98 23.38 38.05
CA PRO A 145 -14.45 22.48 39.09
C PRO A 145 -13.55 21.23 39.20
N PRO A 146 -13.32 20.70 40.42
CA PRO A 146 -12.63 19.43 40.57
C PRO A 146 -13.50 18.30 40.00
N VAL A 147 -12.87 17.36 39.30
CA VAL A 147 -13.51 16.19 38.71
C VAL A 147 -12.79 14.96 39.25
N HIS A 148 -13.52 14.05 39.91
CA HIS A 148 -12.93 12.84 40.51
C HIS A 148 -12.55 11.79 39.45
N SER A 149 -13.29 11.73 38.35
CA SER A 149 -13.10 10.76 37.27
C SER A 149 -13.62 11.36 35.98
N GLY A 150 -12.76 11.38 34.95
CA GLY A 150 -13.06 11.97 33.65
C GLY A 150 -12.14 13.13 33.26
N LYS A 151 -12.34 13.61 32.04
CA LYS A 151 -11.66 14.78 31.46
C LYS A 151 -12.18 16.07 32.11
N ARG A 152 -11.28 17.01 32.42
CA ARG A 152 -11.61 18.17 33.28
C ARG A 152 -11.92 19.45 32.51
N TYR A 153 -11.34 19.62 31.32
CA TYR A 153 -11.31 20.90 30.63
C TYR A 153 -12.26 20.92 29.44
N LEU A 154 -12.78 22.10 29.10
CA LEU A 154 -13.74 22.29 28.01
C LEU A 154 -13.02 22.22 26.66
N ASN A 155 -13.63 21.52 25.69
CA ASN A 155 -13.26 21.62 24.27
C ASN A 155 -14.45 22.18 23.47
N SER A 156 -14.18 23.15 22.59
CA SER A 156 -15.24 23.87 21.86
C SER A 156 -15.61 23.29 20.49
N GLY A 157 -14.88 22.28 20.01
CA GLY A 157 -15.17 21.60 18.74
C GLY A 157 -16.40 20.70 18.79
N GLY A 158 -17.05 20.56 19.95
CA GLY A 158 -18.31 19.85 20.09
C GLY A 158 -19.10 20.29 21.33
N PHE A 159 -20.37 20.66 21.15
CA PHE A 159 -21.30 20.92 22.26
C PHE A 159 -22.76 20.78 21.81
N ILE A 160 -23.63 20.41 22.76
CA ILE A 160 -25.06 20.21 22.54
C ILE A 160 -25.87 20.95 23.59
N GLY A 161 -26.98 21.56 23.20
CA GLY A 161 -27.87 22.25 24.14
C GLY A 161 -29.15 22.77 23.51
N PHE A 162 -30.05 23.31 24.34
CA PHE A 162 -31.27 23.94 23.83
C PHE A 162 -30.95 25.23 23.07
N ALA A 163 -31.62 25.44 21.94
CA ALA A 163 -31.38 26.56 21.03
C ALA A 163 -31.48 27.92 21.74
N SER A 164 -32.45 28.09 22.64
CA SER A 164 -32.63 29.33 23.40
C SER A 164 -31.43 29.66 24.31
N ASP A 165 -30.85 28.65 24.97
CA ASP A 165 -29.69 28.85 25.85
C ASP A 165 -28.42 29.09 25.05
N LEU A 166 -28.19 28.29 24.01
CA LEU A 166 -27.04 28.45 23.13
C LEU A 166 -27.07 29.80 22.42
N SER A 167 -28.24 30.24 21.94
CA SER A 167 -28.41 31.56 21.34
C SER A 167 -27.98 32.66 22.31
N THR A 168 -28.52 32.67 23.54
CA THR A 168 -28.14 33.64 24.57
C THR A 168 -26.65 33.62 24.89
N LEU A 169 -26.02 32.45 24.89
CA LEU A 169 -24.58 32.29 25.13
C LEU A 169 -23.77 32.92 24.00
N VAL A 170 -24.00 32.52 22.74
CA VAL A 170 -23.20 33.01 21.60
C VAL A 170 -23.43 34.48 21.28
N GLN A 171 -24.58 35.06 21.67
CA GLN A 171 -24.82 36.50 21.51
C GLN A 171 -23.80 37.36 22.28
N GLN A 172 -23.17 36.82 23.34
CA GLN A 172 -22.12 37.49 24.11
C GLN A 172 -20.81 37.67 23.32
N TRP A 173 -20.67 37.02 22.17
CA TRP A 173 -19.51 37.19 21.29
C TRP A 173 -19.42 38.62 20.75
N LYS A 174 -18.29 39.27 21.04
CA LYS A 174 -17.95 40.65 20.64
C LYS A 174 -16.49 40.79 20.18
N TYR A 175 -15.90 39.66 19.79
CA TYR A 175 -14.48 39.49 19.50
C TYR A 175 -14.25 39.40 17.99
N LYS A 176 -12.98 39.41 17.56
CA LYS A 176 -12.57 39.36 16.15
C LYS A 176 -12.66 37.94 15.59
N ASP A 177 -12.76 37.81 14.27
CA ASP A 177 -12.85 36.50 13.61
C ASP A 177 -11.66 35.58 13.94
N ASN A 178 -10.47 36.12 14.20
CA ASN A 178 -9.27 35.38 14.57
C ASN A 178 -9.02 35.26 16.09
N ASP A 179 -9.94 35.74 16.93
CA ASP A 179 -9.87 35.46 18.37
C ASP A 179 -10.29 34.00 18.64
N ASP A 180 -9.83 33.47 19.78
CA ASP A 180 -9.99 32.05 20.12
C ASP A 180 -11.42 31.70 20.56
N ASP A 181 -12.07 30.78 19.84
CA ASP A 181 -13.39 30.28 20.16
C ASP A 181 -13.40 29.49 21.49
N GLN A 182 -12.42 28.62 21.71
CA GLN A 182 -12.31 27.82 22.93
C GLN A 182 -12.12 28.65 24.20
N LEU A 183 -11.31 29.71 24.14
CA LEU A 183 -11.10 30.63 25.25
C LEU A 183 -12.36 31.42 25.58
N PHE A 184 -13.17 31.78 24.58
CA PHE A 184 -14.46 32.43 24.78
C PHE A 184 -15.41 31.53 25.58
N TYR A 185 -15.62 30.29 25.13
CA TYR A 185 -16.48 29.34 25.84
C TYR A 185 -15.93 28.97 27.22
N THR A 186 -14.61 28.82 27.35
CA THR A 186 -13.93 28.56 28.63
C THR A 186 -14.21 29.67 29.64
N LYS A 187 -14.06 30.94 29.26
CA LYS A 187 -14.32 32.07 30.16
C LYS A 187 -15.78 32.10 30.63
N ILE A 188 -16.72 31.78 29.75
CA ILE A 188 -18.15 31.69 30.09
C ILE A 188 -18.42 30.51 31.05
N TYR A 189 -17.84 29.34 30.80
CA TYR A 189 -18.01 28.16 31.67
C TYR A 189 -17.40 28.33 33.07
N LEU A 190 -16.29 29.08 33.16
CA LEU A 190 -15.61 29.35 34.42
C LEU A 190 -16.31 30.42 35.28
N ASP A 191 -17.14 31.26 34.67
CA ASP A 191 -18.03 32.15 35.42
C ASP A 191 -19.15 31.32 36.08
N LYS A 192 -19.10 31.19 37.41
CA LYS A 192 -20.07 30.44 38.20
C LYS A 192 -21.51 30.92 38.01
N THR A 193 -21.70 32.23 37.79
CA THR A 193 -23.03 32.82 37.57
C THR A 193 -23.59 32.35 36.24
N GLN A 194 -22.80 32.43 35.18
CA GLN A 194 -23.18 31.96 33.84
C GLN A 194 -23.40 30.44 33.83
N ARG A 195 -22.48 29.67 34.44
CA ARG A 195 -22.56 28.20 34.53
C ARG A 195 -23.83 27.73 35.22
N THR A 196 -24.21 28.38 36.31
CA THR A 196 -25.47 28.08 37.00
C THR A 196 -26.67 28.52 36.17
N LYS A 197 -26.63 29.73 35.58
CA LYS A 197 -27.72 30.30 34.77
C LYS A 197 -28.12 29.40 33.60
N PHE A 198 -27.13 28.91 32.85
CA PHE A 198 -27.36 28.07 31.67
C PHE A 198 -27.31 26.56 31.97
N ASN A 199 -27.21 26.18 33.26
CA ASN A 199 -27.05 24.79 33.69
C ASN A 199 -26.03 24.01 32.82
N MET A 200 -24.82 24.56 32.69
CA MET A 200 -23.76 24.01 31.84
C MET A 200 -22.98 22.90 32.54
N THR A 201 -22.58 21.89 31.78
CA THR A 201 -21.65 20.84 32.22
C THR A 201 -20.67 20.48 31.10
N LEU A 202 -19.69 19.62 31.42
CA LEU A 202 -18.83 18.99 30.43
C LEU A 202 -19.09 17.48 30.39
N ASP A 203 -18.95 16.86 29.21
CA ASP A 203 -19.04 15.41 29.03
C ASP A 203 -17.76 14.71 29.52
N HIS A 204 -17.57 14.69 30.83
CA HIS A 204 -16.33 14.25 31.48
C HIS A 204 -15.90 12.81 31.14
N ARG A 205 -16.85 11.93 30.80
CA ARG A 205 -16.59 10.48 30.57
C ARG A 205 -16.76 10.08 29.10
N SER A 206 -16.74 11.05 28.19
CA SER A 206 -16.86 10.82 26.75
C SER A 206 -18.11 10.01 26.36
N GLN A 207 -19.25 10.27 26.99
CA GLN A 207 -20.49 9.54 26.68
C GLN A 207 -21.02 9.90 25.28
N ILE A 208 -20.94 11.17 24.93
CA ILE A 208 -21.37 11.76 23.67
C ILE A 208 -20.14 12.08 22.81
N PHE A 209 -19.16 12.79 23.36
CA PHE A 209 -18.03 13.34 22.62
C PHE A 209 -16.71 12.67 23.00
N GLN A 210 -15.96 12.17 22.02
CA GLN A 210 -14.59 11.69 22.19
C GLN A 210 -13.61 12.60 21.47
N ASN A 211 -12.93 13.45 22.24
CA ASN A 211 -11.75 14.17 21.76
C ASN A 211 -10.54 13.23 21.82
N LEU A 212 -9.79 13.11 20.72
CA LEU A 212 -8.67 12.16 20.63
C LEU A 212 -7.38 12.69 21.26
N ASN A 213 -7.16 14.01 21.27
CA ASN A 213 -5.92 14.57 21.80
C ASN A 213 -5.74 14.26 23.30
N GLY A 214 -4.67 13.54 23.64
CA GLY A 214 -4.41 13.07 25.01
C GLY A 214 -5.33 11.93 25.48
N ALA A 215 -5.97 11.21 24.56
CA ALA A 215 -6.83 10.06 24.84
C ALA A 215 -6.80 8.98 23.75
N VAL A 216 -5.78 8.98 22.86
CA VAL A 216 -5.66 8.01 21.76
C VAL A 216 -5.58 6.58 22.30
N ASP A 217 -4.82 6.39 23.37
CA ASP A 217 -4.62 5.14 24.11
C ASP A 217 -5.88 4.65 24.85
N GLU A 218 -6.88 5.51 25.01
CA GLU A 218 -8.17 5.14 25.61
C GLU A 218 -9.18 4.61 24.58
N VAL A 219 -8.88 4.72 23.27
CA VAL A 219 -9.85 4.47 22.20
C VAL A 219 -9.47 3.24 21.39
N VAL A 220 -10.41 2.30 21.29
CA VAL A 220 -10.27 1.10 20.45
C VAL A 220 -11.46 0.95 19.50
N LEU A 221 -11.24 0.30 18.36
CA LEU A 221 -12.34 -0.10 17.47
C LEU A 221 -13.14 -1.25 18.11
N LYS A 222 -14.45 -1.05 18.20
CA LYS A 222 -15.42 -2.08 18.57
C LYS A 222 -16.19 -2.48 17.33
N PHE A 223 -15.91 -3.67 16.84
CA PHE A 223 -16.64 -4.27 15.72
C PHE A 223 -17.95 -4.89 16.19
N GLU A 224 -19.03 -4.49 15.52
CA GLU A 224 -20.32 -5.17 15.50
C GLU A 224 -20.47 -5.83 14.12
N ARG A 225 -21.56 -6.55 13.84
CA ARG A 225 -21.70 -7.31 12.57
C ARG A 225 -21.64 -6.40 11.34
N ALA A 226 -22.52 -5.41 11.27
CA ALA A 226 -22.67 -4.48 10.16
C ALA A 226 -22.21 -3.05 10.48
N LYS A 227 -21.51 -2.84 11.60
CA LYS A 227 -21.13 -1.51 12.08
C LYS A 227 -19.86 -1.57 12.92
N VAL A 228 -19.07 -0.51 12.92
CA VAL A 228 -17.91 -0.31 13.79
C VAL A 228 -18.10 0.96 14.59
N ARG A 229 -17.70 0.93 15.86
CA ARG A 229 -17.72 2.09 16.76
C ARG A 229 -16.36 2.29 17.41
N ALA A 230 -16.10 3.49 17.92
CA ALA A 230 -15.07 3.69 18.92
C ALA A 230 -15.61 3.32 20.31
N ARG A 231 -14.82 2.63 21.12
CA ARG A 231 -15.06 2.44 22.55
C ARG A 231 -13.96 3.14 23.34
N ASN A 232 -14.36 3.98 24.28
CA ASN A 232 -13.43 4.49 25.30
C ASN A 232 -13.32 3.43 26.40
N VAL A 233 -12.14 2.80 26.54
CA VAL A 233 -11.92 1.72 27.52
C VAL A 233 -11.67 2.25 28.93
N ALA A 234 -11.27 3.51 29.09
CA ALA A 234 -11.03 4.12 30.40
C ALA A 234 -12.34 4.37 31.18
N TYR A 235 -13.42 4.69 30.46
CA TYR A 235 -14.74 4.99 31.06
C TYR A 235 -15.84 3.99 30.68
N ASP A 236 -15.49 3.00 29.86
CA ASP A 236 -16.41 2.03 29.28
C ASP A 236 -17.62 2.68 28.58
N THR A 237 -17.33 3.61 27.67
CA THR A 237 -18.35 4.35 26.92
C THR A 237 -18.22 4.09 25.42
N LEU A 238 -19.35 4.27 24.72
CA LEU A 238 -19.41 4.27 23.26
C LEU A 238 -19.77 5.68 22.80
N PRO A 239 -18.79 6.54 22.50
CA PRO A 239 -19.04 7.90 22.05
C PRO A 239 -19.92 7.95 20.79
N VAL A 240 -20.70 9.02 20.65
CA VAL A 240 -21.52 9.27 19.45
C VAL A 240 -20.74 10.05 18.41
N ILE A 241 -19.84 10.92 18.86
CA ILE A 241 -19.07 11.84 18.02
C ILE A 241 -17.59 11.64 18.37
N ILE A 242 -16.75 11.50 17.35
CA ILE A 242 -15.31 11.38 17.50
C ILE A 242 -14.66 12.60 16.84
N HIS A 243 -13.83 13.30 17.59
CA HIS A 243 -13.18 14.54 17.18
C HIS A 243 -11.66 14.36 17.24
N GLY A 244 -11.02 14.42 16.07
CA GLY A 244 -9.56 14.34 15.90
C GLY A 244 -8.86 15.66 16.21
N ASN A 245 -9.17 16.28 17.36
CA ASN A 245 -8.66 17.59 17.71
C ASN A 245 -7.13 17.65 17.80
N GLY A 246 -6.55 18.83 17.55
CA GLY A 246 -5.11 19.03 17.60
C GLY A 246 -4.33 18.07 16.67
N PRO A 247 -3.25 17.41 17.15
CA PRO A 247 -2.36 16.59 16.31
C PRO A 247 -2.88 15.17 16.04
N THR A 248 -4.18 14.90 16.20
CA THR A 248 -4.75 13.54 16.11
C THR A 248 -5.54 13.26 14.81
N LYS A 249 -5.31 14.07 13.78
CA LYS A 249 -5.96 13.93 12.46
C LYS A 249 -5.72 12.56 11.83
N LEU A 250 -4.49 12.04 11.95
CA LEU A 250 -4.13 10.73 11.38
C LEU A 250 -4.79 9.58 12.13
N GLN A 251 -4.91 9.66 13.45
CA GLN A 251 -5.66 8.68 14.24
C GLN A 251 -7.14 8.70 13.86
N LEU A 252 -7.72 9.88 13.60
CA LEU A 252 -9.07 9.97 13.08
C LEU A 252 -9.18 9.39 11.66
N ASN A 253 -8.17 9.55 10.80
CA ASN A 253 -8.15 8.92 9.48
C ASN A 253 -8.19 7.39 9.59
N TYR A 254 -7.40 6.81 10.50
CA TYR A 254 -7.48 5.39 10.82
C TYR A 254 -8.88 4.98 11.27
N LEU A 255 -9.46 5.66 12.27
CA LEU A 255 -10.82 5.33 12.74
C LEU A 255 -11.88 5.49 11.64
N GLY A 256 -11.72 6.50 10.77
CA GLY A 256 -12.62 6.81 9.66
C GLY A 256 -12.58 5.81 8.50
N ASN A 257 -11.58 4.92 8.46
CA ASN A 257 -11.57 3.77 7.54
C ASN A 257 -12.57 2.67 7.96
N TYR A 258 -13.10 2.75 9.19
CA TYR A 258 -14.02 1.77 9.74
C TYR A 258 -15.35 2.40 10.18
N VAL A 259 -15.27 3.45 11.00
CA VAL A 259 -16.43 4.04 11.67
C VAL A 259 -17.22 4.95 10.73
N PRO A 260 -18.57 4.82 10.67
CA PRO A 260 -19.36 3.78 11.32
C PRO A 260 -19.50 2.49 10.49
N SER A 261 -19.45 2.55 9.16
CA SER A 261 -19.64 1.38 8.29
C SER A 261 -18.71 1.39 7.06
N ALA A 262 -17.66 2.21 7.08
CA ALA A 262 -16.72 2.33 5.96
C ALA A 262 -16.04 0.99 5.62
N TRP A 263 -15.74 0.19 6.64
CA TRP A 263 -15.37 -1.20 6.50
C TRP A 263 -15.94 -2.04 7.65
N THR A 264 -16.55 -3.19 7.34
CA THR A 264 -17.18 -4.10 8.32
C THR A 264 -16.89 -5.56 8.00
N PHE A 265 -17.05 -6.47 8.96
CA PHE A 265 -16.87 -7.90 8.71
C PHE A 265 -17.96 -8.50 7.81
N GLU A 266 -19.19 -7.95 7.85
CA GLU A 266 -20.31 -8.47 7.07
C GLU A 266 -20.30 -7.98 5.62
N ASN A 267 -20.08 -6.67 5.42
CA ASN A 267 -20.18 -6.05 4.09
C ASN A 267 -18.83 -5.78 3.42
N GLY A 268 -17.71 -6.01 4.11
CA GLY A 268 -16.41 -5.55 3.63
C GLY A 268 -16.37 -4.03 3.57
N CYS A 269 -15.83 -3.48 2.48
CA CYS A 269 -15.71 -2.03 2.28
C CYS A 269 -17.04 -1.41 1.81
N GLY A 270 -17.71 -0.65 2.67
CA GLY A 270 -19.00 -0.02 2.38
C GLY A 270 -18.93 1.27 1.57
N ILE A 271 -17.74 1.85 1.43
CA ILE A 271 -17.52 3.16 0.74
C ILE A 271 -16.72 3.03 -0.55
N CYS A 272 -16.38 1.80 -0.91
CA CYS A 272 -15.50 1.49 -2.02
C CYS A 272 -16.17 1.76 -3.38
N ASP A 273 -17.50 1.63 -3.44
CA ASP A 273 -18.26 1.89 -4.66
C ASP A 273 -18.89 3.30 -4.67
N ASP A 274 -18.53 4.15 -3.70
CA ASP A 274 -18.98 5.53 -3.63
C ASP A 274 -18.31 6.38 -4.71
N ASP A 275 -19.13 7.07 -5.53
CA ASP A 275 -18.69 8.06 -6.50
C ASP A 275 -17.68 7.50 -7.53
N LEU A 276 -17.86 6.24 -7.94
CA LEU A 276 -17.04 5.64 -8.98
C LEU A 276 -17.23 6.36 -10.32
N LEU A 277 -16.11 6.61 -11.00
CA LEU A 277 -16.10 7.19 -12.33
C LEU A 277 -16.27 6.07 -13.38
N LEU A 278 -17.31 6.13 -14.20
CA LEU A 278 -17.55 5.15 -15.26
C LEU A 278 -16.80 5.52 -16.53
N LEU A 279 -15.65 4.89 -16.77
CA LEU A 279 -14.82 5.17 -17.95
C LEU A 279 -15.48 4.78 -19.28
N ASN A 280 -16.37 3.78 -19.27
CA ASN A 280 -17.07 3.32 -20.48
C ASN A 280 -18.04 4.37 -21.06
N ASP A 281 -18.47 5.34 -20.24
CA ASP A 281 -19.42 6.37 -20.65
C ASP A 281 -18.71 7.67 -21.10
N ALA A 282 -17.38 7.73 -20.97
CA ALA A 282 -16.61 8.89 -21.38
C ALA A 282 -16.40 8.89 -22.92
N PRO A 283 -16.65 10.01 -23.61
CA PRO A 283 -16.42 10.11 -25.05
C PRO A 283 -14.95 9.92 -25.43
N GLU A 284 -14.03 10.22 -24.50
CA GLU A 284 -12.61 9.98 -24.62
C GLU A 284 -12.02 9.61 -23.26
N MET A 285 -11.09 8.64 -23.21
CA MET A 285 -10.39 8.24 -21.98
C MET A 285 -9.57 9.42 -21.43
N PRO A 286 -9.42 9.62 -20.11
CA PRO A 286 -8.61 10.71 -19.55
C PRO A 286 -7.16 10.73 -20.05
N LEU A 287 -6.54 11.89 -20.19
CA LEU A 287 -5.11 11.99 -20.52
C LEU A 287 -4.26 11.73 -19.26
N VAL A 288 -3.38 10.73 -19.32
CA VAL A 288 -2.53 10.32 -18.19
C VAL A 288 -1.06 10.58 -18.50
N TYR A 289 -0.39 11.33 -17.63
CA TYR A 289 1.05 11.47 -17.63
C TYR A 289 1.66 10.35 -16.79
N VAL A 290 2.36 9.42 -17.42
CA VAL A 290 3.04 8.29 -16.80
C VAL A 290 4.52 8.64 -16.63
N SER A 291 4.95 8.82 -15.38
CA SER A 291 6.31 9.20 -15.03
C SER A 291 7.03 8.06 -14.35
N VAL A 292 8.10 7.59 -14.99
CA VAL A 292 8.94 6.47 -14.60
C VAL A 292 10.22 7.00 -13.96
N PHE A 293 10.57 6.48 -12.78
CA PHE A 293 11.78 6.85 -12.05
C PHE A 293 12.69 5.64 -11.85
N ILE A 294 13.90 5.69 -12.43
CA ILE A 294 14.95 4.68 -12.31
C ILE A 294 16.10 5.30 -11.50
N GLU A 295 15.96 5.28 -10.18
CA GLU A 295 16.86 6.01 -9.26
C GLU A 295 18.00 5.16 -8.70
N HIS A 296 17.89 3.84 -8.84
CA HIS A 296 18.89 2.87 -8.40
C HIS A 296 18.89 1.67 -9.33
N ALA A 297 19.96 0.87 -9.30
CA ALA A 297 20.05 -0.30 -10.16
C ALA A 297 18.99 -1.34 -9.76
N THR A 298 18.07 -1.64 -10.68
CA THR A 298 16.92 -2.49 -10.43
C THR A 298 16.94 -3.74 -11.33
N PRO A 299 16.70 -4.94 -10.77
CA PRO A 299 16.55 -6.16 -11.57
C PRO A 299 15.41 -6.09 -12.59
N PHE A 300 15.52 -6.86 -13.67
CA PHE A 300 14.44 -7.08 -14.65
C PHE A 300 13.91 -5.79 -15.31
N MET A 301 14.81 -4.85 -15.61
CA MET A 301 14.45 -3.56 -16.20
C MET A 301 13.78 -3.69 -17.58
N ASP A 302 14.20 -4.65 -18.40
CA ASP A 302 13.55 -4.91 -19.69
C ASP A 302 12.08 -5.30 -19.47
N GLU A 303 11.82 -6.20 -18.53
CA GLU A 303 10.48 -6.66 -18.20
C GLU A 303 9.61 -5.54 -17.60
N PHE A 304 10.19 -4.66 -16.78
CA PHE A 304 9.52 -3.46 -16.27
C PHE A 304 9.09 -2.51 -17.39
N LEU A 305 10.01 -2.16 -18.29
CA LEU A 305 9.74 -1.23 -19.40
C LEU A 305 8.73 -1.82 -20.39
N GLU A 306 8.84 -3.11 -20.72
CA GLU A 306 7.89 -3.78 -21.63
C GLU A 306 6.48 -3.81 -21.03
N ARG A 307 6.31 -3.94 -19.70
CA ARG A 307 5.00 -3.90 -19.04
C ARG A 307 4.25 -2.58 -19.26
N LEU A 308 4.96 -1.46 -19.40
CA LEU A 308 4.35 -0.16 -19.70
C LEU A 308 3.58 -0.16 -21.03
N THR A 309 4.00 -1.00 -21.98
CA THR A 309 3.34 -1.16 -23.29
C THR A 309 2.11 -2.07 -23.24
N THR A 310 1.98 -2.86 -22.16
CA THR A 310 0.90 -3.83 -21.97
C THR A 310 -0.22 -3.34 -21.07
N LEU A 311 -0.12 -2.11 -20.56
CA LEU A 311 -1.20 -1.48 -19.82
C LEU A 311 -2.46 -1.44 -20.69
N ASN A 312 -3.60 -1.81 -20.11
CA ASN A 312 -4.89 -1.75 -20.78
C ASN A 312 -5.39 -0.29 -20.81
N TYR A 313 -4.68 0.56 -21.55
CA TYR A 313 -4.96 1.99 -21.69
C TYR A 313 -4.54 2.46 -23.09
N PRO A 314 -5.31 3.32 -23.78
CA PRO A 314 -4.93 3.77 -25.11
C PRO A 314 -3.59 4.52 -25.11
N PRO A 315 -2.57 4.09 -25.88
CA PRO A 315 -1.26 4.77 -25.90
C PRO A 315 -1.34 6.25 -26.31
N SER A 316 -2.31 6.62 -27.17
CA SER A 316 -2.57 8.01 -27.56
C SER A 316 -2.98 8.91 -26.40
N ARG A 317 -3.49 8.33 -25.31
CA ARG A 317 -3.91 9.01 -24.08
C ARG A 317 -2.90 8.84 -22.95
N LEU A 318 -1.69 8.38 -23.27
CA LEU A 318 -0.54 8.35 -22.37
C LEU A 318 0.50 9.38 -22.81
N ARG A 319 1.14 10.03 -21.84
CA ARG A 319 2.34 10.84 -22.03
C ARG A 319 3.43 10.29 -21.14
N LEU A 320 4.50 9.79 -21.74
CA LEU A 320 5.55 9.07 -21.03
C LEU A 320 6.70 10.01 -20.66
N PHE A 321 7.09 10.00 -19.39
CA PHE A 321 8.29 10.63 -18.89
C PHE A 321 9.16 9.54 -18.26
N ILE A 322 10.44 9.43 -18.63
CA ILE A 322 11.38 8.49 -18.01
C ILE A 322 12.57 9.28 -17.50
N HIS A 323 12.80 9.24 -16.20
CA HIS A 323 14.04 9.66 -15.58
C HIS A 323 14.89 8.43 -15.26
N ASN A 324 16.10 8.39 -15.79
CA ASN A 324 17.09 7.38 -15.48
C ASN A 324 18.32 8.03 -14.86
N ASN A 325 18.59 7.71 -13.59
CA ASN A 325 19.78 8.16 -12.88
C ASN A 325 20.90 7.10 -12.86
N VAL A 326 20.71 5.98 -13.57
CA VAL A 326 21.59 4.80 -13.50
C VAL A 326 22.19 4.50 -14.88
N VAL A 327 23.49 4.72 -15.02
CA VAL A 327 24.25 4.47 -16.27
C VAL A 327 24.07 3.03 -16.78
N TYR A 328 24.05 2.04 -15.87
CA TYR A 328 23.79 0.65 -16.22
C TYR A 328 22.44 0.44 -16.95
N HIS A 329 21.44 1.28 -16.69
CA HIS A 329 20.12 1.18 -17.29
C HIS A 329 19.95 1.95 -18.61
N GLU A 330 20.91 2.76 -19.04
CA GLU A 330 20.85 3.47 -20.33
C GLU A 330 20.59 2.51 -21.50
N ARG A 331 21.31 1.38 -21.55
CA ARG A 331 21.12 0.35 -22.59
C ARG A 331 19.72 -0.26 -22.60
N HIS A 332 19.05 -0.34 -21.46
CA HIS A 332 17.71 -0.90 -21.35
C HIS A 332 16.68 0.11 -21.86
N VAL A 333 16.80 1.37 -21.41
CA VAL A 333 15.95 2.49 -21.84
C VAL A 333 16.10 2.74 -23.34
N GLN A 334 17.32 2.71 -23.88
CA GLN A 334 17.57 2.90 -25.31
C GLN A 334 16.89 1.79 -26.15
N ARG A 335 17.07 0.51 -25.78
CA ARG A 335 16.43 -0.60 -26.49
C ARG A 335 14.90 -0.51 -26.44
N PHE A 336 14.34 -0.13 -25.30
CA PHE A 336 12.90 0.12 -25.17
C PHE A 336 12.45 1.26 -26.10
N TRP A 337 13.18 2.39 -26.10
CA TRP A 337 12.86 3.54 -26.92
C TRP A 337 12.90 3.22 -28.42
N GLU A 338 13.94 2.54 -28.89
CA GLU A 338 14.08 2.14 -30.29
C GLU A 338 12.90 1.28 -30.78
N ARG A 339 12.38 0.40 -29.91
CA ARG A 339 11.25 -0.48 -30.23
C ARG A 339 9.90 0.23 -30.16
N HIS A 340 9.70 1.07 -29.15
CA HIS A 340 8.37 1.54 -28.74
C HIS A 340 8.12 3.04 -28.90
N ARG A 341 9.07 3.82 -29.43
CA ARG A 341 8.90 5.28 -29.67
C ARG A 341 7.62 5.65 -30.43
N ALA A 342 7.14 4.77 -31.32
CA ALA A 342 5.92 5.00 -32.10
C ALA A 342 4.65 4.98 -31.22
N LEU A 343 4.68 4.28 -30.09
CA LEU A 343 3.57 4.25 -29.12
C LEU A 343 3.54 5.52 -28.26
N PHE A 344 4.70 6.18 -28.07
CA PHE A 344 4.87 7.34 -27.20
C PHE A 344 5.62 8.47 -27.93
N PRO A 345 5.01 9.12 -28.93
CA PRO A 345 5.71 10.10 -29.78
C PRO A 345 6.20 11.33 -29.00
N ASP A 346 5.49 11.71 -27.93
CA ASP A 346 5.80 12.87 -27.08
C ASP A 346 6.59 12.47 -25.81
N ALA A 347 7.24 11.30 -25.78
CA ALA A 347 7.94 10.86 -24.58
C ALA A 347 9.14 11.76 -24.27
N LEU A 348 9.32 12.10 -23.00
CA LEU A 348 10.49 12.83 -22.50
C LEU A 348 11.40 11.86 -21.75
N LEU A 349 12.62 11.68 -22.25
CA LEU A 349 13.66 10.86 -21.62
C LEU A 349 14.72 11.79 -21.02
N VAL A 350 15.01 11.63 -19.73
CA VAL A 350 16.05 12.35 -18.99
C VAL A 350 17.05 11.32 -18.49
N GLY A 351 18.25 11.30 -19.08
CA GLY A 351 19.28 10.32 -18.76
C GLY A 351 20.24 10.77 -17.65
N PRO A 352 21.18 9.89 -17.25
CA PRO A 352 22.12 10.16 -16.16
C PRO A 352 23.07 11.34 -16.44
N GLU A 353 23.27 11.68 -17.73
CA GLU A 353 24.10 12.79 -18.19
C GLU A 353 23.66 14.17 -17.67
N GLU A 354 22.36 14.33 -17.39
CA GLU A 354 21.79 15.58 -16.85
C GLU A 354 22.11 15.77 -15.36
N ASN A 355 22.59 14.73 -14.67
CA ASN A 355 22.93 14.72 -13.24
C ASN A 355 21.81 15.34 -12.38
N LEU A 356 20.56 14.98 -12.71
CA LEU A 356 19.38 15.50 -12.05
C LEU A 356 19.06 14.63 -10.83
N PRO A 357 19.07 15.18 -9.60
CA PRO A 357 18.73 14.39 -8.42
C PRO A 357 17.24 14.01 -8.43
N GLU A 358 16.93 12.85 -7.85
CA GLU A 358 15.58 12.27 -7.77
C GLU A 358 14.49 13.30 -7.39
N ASN A 359 14.72 14.08 -6.33
CA ASN A 359 13.76 15.08 -5.87
C ASN A 359 13.42 16.14 -6.93
N LYS A 360 14.41 16.59 -7.71
CA LYS A 360 14.20 17.54 -8.82
C LYS A 360 13.58 16.86 -10.03
N ALA A 361 13.91 15.60 -10.31
CA ALA A 361 13.29 14.83 -11.38
C ALA A 361 11.79 14.61 -11.13
N ARG A 362 11.41 14.19 -9.91
CA ARG A 362 10.01 14.04 -9.49
C ARG A 362 9.26 15.37 -9.52
N ALA A 363 9.89 16.45 -9.05
CA ALA A 363 9.31 17.80 -9.14
C ALA A 363 9.11 18.25 -10.60
N MET A 364 10.08 18.01 -11.47
CA MET A 364 9.98 18.31 -12.90
C MET A 364 8.81 17.58 -13.54
N ALA A 365 8.69 16.27 -13.32
CA ALA A 365 7.63 15.44 -13.88
C ALA A 365 6.23 15.93 -13.47
N VAL A 366 6.05 16.29 -12.19
CA VAL A 366 4.78 16.87 -11.72
C VAL A 366 4.52 18.24 -12.34
N GLU A 367 5.54 19.09 -12.49
CA GLU A 367 5.40 20.40 -13.11
C GLU A 367 4.98 20.32 -14.58
N VAL A 368 5.38 19.28 -15.32
CA VAL A 368 4.91 19.05 -16.69
C VAL A 368 3.39 18.84 -16.71
N CYS A 369 2.84 17.95 -15.88
CA CYS A 369 1.39 17.75 -15.78
C CYS A 369 0.65 18.98 -15.22
N LYS A 370 1.26 19.73 -14.28
CA LYS A 370 0.65 20.95 -13.72
C LYS A 370 0.49 22.04 -14.77
N LYS A 371 1.46 22.19 -15.68
CA LYS A 371 1.46 23.21 -16.73
C LYS A 371 0.52 22.88 -17.89
N ASP A 372 0.22 21.61 -18.12
CA ASP A 372 -0.74 21.20 -19.13
C ASP A 372 -2.17 21.14 -18.54
N PRO A 373 -3.10 22.03 -18.96
CA PRO A 373 -4.50 21.94 -18.56
C PRO A 373 -5.18 20.64 -19.02
N GLY A 374 -4.67 20.00 -20.09
CA GLY A 374 -5.14 18.73 -20.61
C GLY A 374 -4.72 17.51 -19.78
N CYS A 375 -3.75 17.62 -18.87
CA CYS A 375 -3.39 16.53 -17.98
C CYS A 375 -4.52 16.26 -16.97
N ASP A 376 -5.24 15.16 -17.16
CA ASP A 376 -6.32 14.74 -16.25
C ASP A 376 -5.76 14.02 -15.02
N TYR A 377 -4.74 13.17 -15.23
CA TYR A 377 -4.10 12.41 -14.16
C TYR A 377 -2.57 12.32 -14.33
N TYR A 378 -1.87 12.30 -13.20
CA TYR A 378 -0.44 12.05 -13.08
C TYR A 378 -0.22 10.70 -12.41
N PHE A 379 0.43 9.75 -13.08
CA PHE A 379 0.79 8.45 -12.55
C PHE A 379 2.31 8.35 -12.39
N SER A 380 2.77 8.27 -11.15
CA SER A 380 4.18 8.01 -10.84
C SER A 380 4.39 6.51 -10.66
N ILE A 381 5.47 5.97 -11.21
CA ILE A 381 5.88 4.59 -11.01
C ILE A 381 7.41 4.46 -10.94
N ASP A 382 7.91 3.74 -9.94
CA ASP A 382 9.33 3.50 -9.72
C ASP A 382 9.76 2.17 -10.34
N SER A 383 11.04 2.07 -10.69
CA SER A 383 11.60 0.89 -11.38
C SER A 383 11.49 -0.42 -10.62
N ASP A 384 11.35 -0.39 -9.30
CA ASP A 384 11.20 -1.57 -8.44
C ASP A 384 9.74 -2.05 -8.32
N VAL A 385 8.83 -1.51 -9.13
CA VAL A 385 7.44 -1.96 -9.23
C VAL A 385 7.27 -2.98 -10.35
N ALA A 386 6.87 -4.19 -9.98
CA ALA A 386 6.39 -5.18 -10.94
C ALA A 386 4.86 -5.11 -11.04
N LEU A 387 4.36 -4.22 -11.91
CA LEU A 387 2.92 -4.07 -12.16
C LEU A 387 2.41 -5.19 -13.05
N THR A 388 1.74 -6.18 -12.47
CA THR A 388 1.26 -7.37 -13.19
C THR A 388 -0.17 -7.27 -13.66
N ASN A 389 -0.96 -6.37 -13.08
CA ASN A 389 -2.33 -6.12 -13.51
C ASN A 389 -2.34 -5.01 -14.58
N PRO A 390 -2.67 -5.33 -15.85
CA PRO A 390 -2.70 -4.34 -16.92
C PRO A 390 -3.83 -3.31 -16.75
N ASP A 391 -4.87 -3.60 -15.95
CA ASP A 391 -6.01 -2.71 -15.71
C ASP A 391 -5.75 -1.69 -14.59
N THR A 392 -4.57 -1.69 -13.96
CA THR A 392 -4.25 -0.84 -12.80
C THR A 392 -4.63 0.63 -13.02
N LEU A 393 -4.24 1.24 -14.15
CA LEU A 393 -4.55 2.65 -14.41
C LEU A 393 -6.05 2.92 -14.45
N ARG A 394 -6.82 2.02 -15.08
CA ARG A 394 -8.28 2.17 -15.18
C ARG A 394 -8.91 2.08 -13.80
N ILE A 395 -8.57 1.03 -13.04
CA ILE A 395 -9.10 0.78 -11.69
C ILE A 395 -8.84 2.01 -10.78
N LEU A 396 -7.61 2.53 -10.77
CA LEU A 396 -7.26 3.69 -9.93
C LEU A 396 -7.98 4.98 -10.35
N ILE A 397 -8.25 5.17 -11.65
CA ILE A 397 -9.02 6.30 -12.16
C ILE A 397 -10.51 6.17 -11.78
N GLU A 398 -11.08 4.97 -11.92
CA GLU A 398 -12.47 4.66 -11.62
C GLU A 398 -12.80 4.86 -10.12
N GLU A 399 -11.84 4.61 -9.22
CA GLU A 399 -11.96 4.90 -7.77
C GLU A 399 -12.14 6.39 -7.43
N ASN A 400 -11.86 7.27 -8.39
CA ASN A 400 -12.18 8.70 -8.35
C ASN A 400 -11.60 9.46 -7.14
N LYS A 401 -10.46 9.02 -6.60
CA LYS A 401 -9.80 9.69 -5.45
C LYS A 401 -8.81 10.75 -5.89
N ALA A 402 -8.54 11.71 -5.01
CA ALA A 402 -7.59 12.79 -5.27
C ALA A 402 -6.15 12.29 -5.43
N VAL A 403 -5.75 11.37 -4.54
CA VAL A 403 -4.46 10.69 -4.52
C VAL A 403 -4.70 9.24 -4.12
N ILE A 404 -4.26 8.28 -4.95
CA ILE A 404 -4.47 6.86 -4.72
C ILE A 404 -3.27 6.03 -5.17
N ALA A 405 -2.90 5.02 -4.39
CA ALA A 405 -1.87 4.04 -4.73
C ALA A 405 -2.48 2.64 -4.87
N PRO A 406 -2.03 1.81 -5.83
CA PRO A 406 -2.26 0.39 -5.78
C PRO A 406 -1.41 -0.23 -4.67
N MET A 407 -1.95 -1.14 -3.86
CA MET A 407 -1.17 -1.84 -2.84
C MET A 407 -0.20 -2.81 -3.52
N LEU A 408 1.09 -2.60 -3.29
CA LEU A 408 2.19 -3.43 -3.79
C LEU A 408 2.99 -3.94 -2.60
N SER A 409 3.26 -5.24 -2.57
CA SER A 409 4.03 -5.87 -1.49
C SER A 409 5.20 -6.67 -2.03
N ARG A 410 6.29 -6.76 -1.25
CA ARG A 410 7.39 -7.68 -1.54
C ARG A 410 6.91 -9.11 -1.32
N HIS A 411 7.19 -9.98 -2.29
CA HIS A 411 6.70 -11.35 -2.24
C HIS A 411 7.14 -12.08 -0.95
N GLY A 412 6.19 -12.72 -0.27
CA GLY A 412 6.44 -13.47 0.97
C GLY A 412 6.85 -12.62 2.17
N LYS A 413 6.75 -11.29 2.10
CA LYS A 413 7.12 -10.35 3.17
C LYS A 413 5.98 -9.36 3.44
N LEU A 414 6.07 -8.66 4.56
CA LEU A 414 5.10 -7.61 4.95
C LEU A 414 5.49 -6.22 4.44
N TRP A 415 6.68 -6.05 3.86
CA TRP A 415 7.11 -4.76 3.32
C TRP A 415 6.27 -4.41 2.10
N SER A 416 5.62 -3.24 2.13
CA SER A 416 4.71 -2.76 1.11
C SER A 416 4.92 -1.27 0.83
N ASN A 417 4.25 -0.73 -0.19
CA ASN A 417 4.39 0.65 -0.66
C ASN A 417 3.56 1.69 0.11
N PHE A 418 3.14 1.38 1.34
CA PHE A 418 2.42 2.31 2.20
C PHE A 418 2.78 2.13 3.68
N TRP A 419 2.56 3.16 4.50
CA TRP A 419 2.59 3.04 5.96
C TRP A 419 1.19 3.29 6.52
N GLY A 420 0.75 2.46 7.46
CA GLY A 420 -0.54 2.63 8.12
C GLY A 420 -0.53 3.65 9.27
N ALA A 421 0.64 3.96 9.84
CA ALA A 421 0.79 4.92 10.93
C ALA A 421 2.14 5.67 10.86
N LEU A 422 2.24 6.77 11.61
CA LEU A 422 3.48 7.50 11.82
C LEU A 422 3.88 7.48 13.30
N SER A 423 5.18 7.50 13.57
CA SER A 423 5.71 7.82 14.90
C SER A 423 5.47 9.31 15.22
N PRO A 424 5.61 9.74 16.49
CA PRO A 424 5.53 11.15 16.86
C PRO A 424 6.51 12.05 16.09
N GLU A 425 7.64 11.50 15.66
CA GLU A 425 8.68 12.18 14.87
C GLU A 425 8.38 12.20 13.37
N GLY A 426 7.28 11.58 12.93
CA GLY A 426 6.85 11.54 11.52
C GLY A 426 7.45 10.40 10.69
N PHE A 427 8.12 9.44 11.31
CA PHE A 427 8.71 8.26 10.65
C PHE A 427 7.76 7.07 10.66
N TYR A 428 8.19 5.95 10.06
CA TYR A 428 7.43 4.71 10.01
C TYR A 428 6.96 4.24 11.39
N SER A 429 5.67 3.93 11.49
CA SER A 429 5.09 3.13 12.57
C SER A 429 4.10 2.13 11.98
N ARG A 430 3.99 0.95 12.59
CA ARG A 430 3.04 -0.07 12.16
C ARG A 430 1.65 0.23 12.76
N SER A 431 0.63 0.38 11.93
CA SER A 431 -0.76 0.44 12.40
C SER A 431 -1.26 -0.94 12.84
N GLU A 432 -2.32 -0.95 13.66
CA GLU A 432 -2.92 -2.18 14.18
C GLU A 432 -3.42 -3.12 13.07
N ASP A 433 -3.91 -2.56 11.97
CA ASP A 433 -4.52 -3.26 10.83
C ASP A 433 -3.57 -3.53 9.66
N TYR A 434 -2.31 -3.05 9.72
CA TYR A 434 -1.36 -3.12 8.60
C TYR A 434 -1.19 -4.54 8.05
N ILE A 435 -1.03 -5.53 8.92
CA ILE A 435 -0.82 -6.93 8.53
C ILE A 435 -2.07 -7.49 7.84
N GLU A 436 -3.26 -7.12 8.31
CA GLU A 436 -4.51 -7.60 7.74
C GLU A 436 -4.79 -6.99 6.37
N ILE A 437 -4.38 -5.73 6.15
CA ILE A 437 -4.46 -5.07 4.84
C ILE A 437 -3.46 -5.73 3.85
N VAL A 438 -2.19 -5.87 4.24
CA VAL A 438 -1.13 -6.46 3.38
C VAL A 438 -1.42 -7.92 3.03
N GLN A 439 -1.99 -8.69 3.95
CA GLN A 439 -2.37 -10.09 3.71
C GLN A 439 -3.74 -10.25 3.05
N ALA A 440 -4.38 -9.16 2.60
CA ALA A 440 -5.71 -9.14 2.00
C ALA A 440 -6.80 -9.84 2.87
N LYS A 441 -6.64 -9.80 4.20
CA LYS A 441 -7.68 -10.22 5.16
C LYS A 441 -8.77 -9.15 5.28
N ARG A 442 -8.38 -7.88 5.14
CA ARG A 442 -9.29 -6.74 5.00
C ARG A 442 -9.03 -6.11 3.64
N ILE A 443 -9.99 -6.25 2.74
CA ILE A 443 -9.93 -5.72 1.38
C ILE A 443 -10.79 -4.46 1.31
N GLY A 444 -10.27 -3.39 0.72
CA GLY A 444 -10.95 -2.11 0.59
C GLY A 444 -10.05 -0.97 0.14
N LEU A 445 -10.49 0.25 0.46
CA LEU A 445 -9.82 1.49 0.15
C LEU A 445 -9.47 2.20 1.47
N TRP A 446 -8.18 2.46 1.69
CA TRP A 446 -7.67 2.85 3.01
C TRP A 446 -7.04 4.24 2.96
N ASN A 447 -7.54 5.18 3.76
CA ASN A 447 -6.87 6.46 3.98
C ASN A 447 -5.64 6.26 4.87
N VAL A 448 -4.45 6.50 4.32
CA VAL A 448 -3.16 6.18 4.94
C VAL A 448 -2.22 7.39 4.95
N PRO A 449 -1.33 7.52 5.93
CA PRO A 449 -0.42 8.66 6.02
C PRO A 449 0.72 8.64 5.01
N TYR A 450 1.06 7.52 4.37
CA TYR A 450 2.23 7.45 3.50
C TYR A 450 2.01 6.44 2.38
N ILE A 451 2.35 6.83 1.15
CA ILE A 451 2.35 6.01 -0.06
C ILE A 451 3.62 6.31 -0.87
N THR A 452 4.13 5.34 -1.63
CA THR A 452 5.37 5.45 -2.41
C THR A 452 5.34 4.44 -3.58
N GLN A 453 6.37 4.43 -4.42
CA GLN A 453 6.65 3.59 -5.59
C GLN A 453 5.62 3.61 -6.73
N ALA A 454 4.32 3.62 -6.48
CA ALA A 454 3.29 3.76 -7.50
C ALA A 454 2.10 4.52 -6.95
N TYR A 455 1.69 5.61 -7.61
CA TYR A 455 0.54 6.41 -7.20
C TYR A 455 -0.01 7.27 -8.34
N LEU A 456 -1.32 7.48 -8.31
CA LEU A 456 -2.09 8.31 -9.22
C LEU A 456 -2.57 9.56 -8.48
N ILE A 457 -2.41 10.72 -9.10
CA ILE A 457 -2.88 12.02 -8.60
C ILE A 457 -3.77 12.66 -9.67
N LYS A 458 -4.92 13.19 -9.27
CA LYS A 458 -5.74 14.01 -10.16
C LYS A 458 -5.00 15.29 -10.56
N GLY A 459 -4.90 15.57 -11.86
CA GLY A 459 -4.28 16.78 -12.40
C GLY A 459 -4.96 18.06 -11.88
N SER A 460 -6.28 18.04 -11.70
CA SER A 460 -7.03 19.15 -11.09
C SER A 460 -6.58 19.42 -9.65
N VAL A 461 -6.22 18.39 -8.88
CA VAL A 461 -5.71 18.52 -7.50
C VAL A 461 -4.31 19.12 -7.51
N LEU A 462 -3.46 18.72 -8.45
CA LEU A 462 -2.13 19.32 -8.66
C LEU A 462 -2.21 20.81 -8.99
N ARG A 463 -3.16 21.20 -9.85
CA ARG A 463 -3.35 22.60 -10.28
C ARG A 463 -4.11 23.47 -9.28
N SER A 464 -4.87 22.88 -8.35
CA SER A 464 -5.69 23.62 -7.38
C SER A 464 -5.20 23.48 -5.94
N LYS A 465 -5.28 22.28 -5.35
CA LYS A 465 -4.95 22.01 -3.94
C LYS A 465 -3.45 21.98 -3.68
N LEU A 466 -2.65 21.51 -4.64
CA LEU A 466 -1.19 21.34 -4.50
C LEU A 466 -0.38 22.33 -5.34
N SER A 467 -1.01 23.41 -5.84
CA SER A 467 -0.39 24.32 -6.80
C SER A 467 0.86 25.02 -6.25
N GLN A 468 0.84 25.37 -4.96
CA GLN A 468 1.91 26.07 -4.23
C GLN A 468 2.81 25.11 -3.42
N ALA A 469 2.53 23.80 -3.45
CA ALA A 469 3.26 22.83 -2.65
C ALA A 469 4.58 22.44 -3.32
N SER A 470 5.67 22.47 -2.55
CA SER A 470 6.97 21.92 -2.97
C SER A 470 6.98 20.42 -2.68
N LEU A 471 6.43 19.62 -3.60
CA LEU A 471 6.09 18.21 -3.32
C LEU A 471 7.30 17.29 -3.06
N PHE A 472 8.53 17.65 -3.43
CA PHE A 472 9.67 16.74 -3.27
C PHE A 472 10.94 17.42 -2.74
N VAL A 473 10.94 18.74 -2.58
CA VAL A 473 12.16 19.50 -2.26
C VAL A 473 12.19 19.88 -0.79
N ASP A 474 13.02 19.16 -0.02
CA ASP A 474 13.46 19.48 1.34
C ASP A 474 14.96 19.10 1.48
N GLN A 475 15.67 19.70 2.43
CA GLN A 475 17.11 19.45 2.64
C GLN A 475 17.40 18.30 3.61
N THR A 476 16.39 17.80 4.34
CA THR A 476 16.57 16.92 5.51
C THR A 476 15.82 15.59 5.43
N MET A 477 14.73 15.52 4.65
CA MET A 477 13.88 14.34 4.50
C MET A 477 14.02 13.73 3.09
N ASP A 478 13.77 12.42 2.95
CA ASP A 478 13.70 11.79 1.62
C ASP A 478 12.49 12.28 0.82
N ALA A 479 12.60 12.20 -0.51
CA ALA A 479 11.64 12.78 -1.44
C ALA A 479 10.21 12.27 -1.23
N ASP A 480 10.03 10.98 -0.91
CA ASP A 480 8.72 10.38 -0.71
C ASP A 480 8.07 10.80 0.61
N MET A 481 8.88 10.92 1.68
CA MET A 481 8.39 11.51 2.94
C MET A 481 7.98 12.96 2.76
N VAL A 482 8.76 13.76 2.00
CA VAL A 482 8.43 15.16 1.69
C VAL A 482 7.13 15.24 0.88
N PHE A 483 6.94 14.33 -0.08
CA PHE A 483 5.72 14.21 -0.87
C PHE A 483 4.50 13.95 0.00
N CYS A 484 4.54 12.88 0.79
CA CYS A 484 3.44 12.50 1.65
C CYS A 484 3.16 13.60 2.68
N ARG A 485 4.21 14.18 3.28
CA ARG A 485 4.07 15.29 4.23
C ARG A 485 3.46 16.51 3.60
N SER A 486 3.90 16.91 2.41
CA SER A 486 3.36 18.06 1.70
C SER A 486 1.88 17.87 1.41
N ILE A 487 1.46 16.68 1.00
CA ILE A 487 0.04 16.37 0.76
C ILE A 487 -0.80 16.45 2.04
N ARG A 488 -0.30 15.96 3.18
CA ARG A 488 -1.00 15.96 4.48
C ARG A 488 -1.00 17.31 5.20
N ASP A 489 0.12 18.02 5.16
CA ASP A 489 0.43 19.14 6.06
C ASP A 489 0.49 20.47 5.27
N GLN A 490 -0.39 20.63 4.27
CA GLN A 490 -0.42 21.82 3.40
C GLN A 490 -0.28 23.12 4.20
N PRO A 491 0.78 23.92 3.97
CA PRO A 491 0.97 25.16 4.71
C PRO A 491 -0.11 26.18 4.33
N PRO A 492 -0.56 27.03 5.27
CA PRO A 492 -1.45 28.12 4.94
C PRO A 492 -0.76 29.08 3.97
N SER A 493 -1.48 29.47 2.92
CA SER A 493 -1.01 30.46 1.95
C SER A 493 -1.77 31.77 2.17
N PRO A 494 -1.15 32.95 1.94
CA PRO A 494 -1.82 34.25 2.08
C PRO A 494 -3.08 34.38 1.22
N ASN A 495 -3.24 33.54 0.18
CA ASN A 495 -4.41 33.46 -0.68
C ASN A 495 -5.17 32.12 -0.57
N SER A 496 -4.77 31.24 0.34
CA SER A 496 -5.40 29.93 0.52
C SER A 496 -5.50 29.58 2.01
N THR A 497 -6.74 29.65 2.46
CA THR A 497 -7.27 29.43 3.81
C THR A 497 -7.28 27.96 4.27
N ARG A 498 -6.56 27.10 3.55
CA ARG A 498 -6.67 25.64 3.67
C ARG A 498 -5.88 25.14 4.88
N LEU A 499 -6.61 24.62 5.86
CA LEU A 499 -6.10 24.11 7.14
C LEU A 499 -5.92 22.57 7.16
N HIS A 500 -6.28 21.88 6.08
CA HIS A 500 -6.31 20.42 6.02
C HIS A 500 -5.73 19.90 4.72
N GLY A 501 -4.85 18.91 4.83
CA GLY A 501 -4.27 18.22 3.68
C GLY A 501 -5.26 17.34 2.93
N VAL A 502 -4.81 16.84 1.80
CA VAL A 502 -5.54 15.92 0.93
C VAL A 502 -5.36 14.50 1.45
N PHE A 503 -6.42 13.69 1.43
CA PHE A 503 -6.31 12.28 1.81
C PHE A 503 -5.52 11.50 0.76
N MET A 504 -4.67 10.59 1.24
CA MET A 504 -3.96 9.63 0.40
C MET A 504 -4.58 8.26 0.63
N PHE A 505 -4.98 7.61 -0.45
CA PHE A 505 -5.60 6.31 -0.39
C PHE A 505 -4.66 5.22 -0.89
N VAL A 506 -4.76 4.02 -0.31
CA VAL A 506 -4.23 2.79 -0.90
C VAL A 506 -5.38 1.82 -1.15
N SER A 507 -5.45 1.26 -2.36
CA SER A 507 -6.41 0.22 -2.71
C SER A 507 -5.74 -1.14 -2.68
N ASN A 508 -6.34 -2.09 -1.97
CA ASN A 508 -5.98 -3.51 -2.04
C ASN A 508 -7.14 -4.38 -2.55
N ARG A 509 -8.07 -3.76 -3.31
CA ARG A 509 -9.24 -4.42 -3.91
C ARG A 509 -8.88 -5.43 -4.99
N ASP A 510 -7.75 -5.22 -5.66
CA ASP A 510 -7.22 -6.06 -6.71
C ASP A 510 -5.76 -6.44 -6.43
N GLU A 511 -5.31 -7.53 -7.04
CA GLU A 511 -3.89 -7.88 -7.08
C GLU A 511 -3.22 -7.06 -8.19
N PHE A 512 -2.68 -5.88 -7.84
CA PHE A 512 -2.07 -4.98 -8.81
C PHE A 512 -0.68 -5.41 -9.27
N GLY A 513 0.11 -5.98 -8.36
CA GLY A 513 1.51 -6.29 -8.61
C GLY A 513 2.29 -6.51 -7.33
N ARG A 514 3.61 -6.31 -7.42
CA ARG A 514 4.55 -6.55 -6.31
C ARG A 514 5.75 -5.63 -6.39
N LEU A 515 6.50 -5.58 -5.30
CA LEU A 515 7.78 -4.87 -5.22
C LEU A 515 8.95 -5.83 -5.43
N VAL A 516 9.87 -5.42 -6.30
CA VAL A 516 11.13 -6.09 -6.61
C VAL A 516 12.18 -5.69 -5.55
N ALA A 517 12.98 -6.65 -5.09
CA ALA A 517 14.10 -6.38 -4.21
C ALA A 517 15.32 -5.93 -5.02
N SER A 518 15.77 -4.70 -4.82
CA SER A 518 16.93 -4.10 -5.50
C SER A 518 18.18 -3.95 -4.62
N SER A 519 18.08 -4.14 -3.31
CA SER A 519 19.10 -3.76 -2.33
C SER A 519 20.48 -4.41 -2.54
N ASN A 520 20.54 -5.61 -3.12
CA ASN A 520 21.78 -6.37 -3.34
C ASN A 520 22.05 -6.64 -4.84
N PHE A 521 21.49 -5.83 -5.74
CA PHE A 521 21.63 -6.06 -7.17
C PHE A 521 23.04 -5.71 -7.67
N ASN A 522 23.81 -6.75 -8.04
CA ASN A 522 25.20 -6.59 -8.46
C ASN A 522 25.33 -6.41 -9.99
N THR A 523 25.50 -5.16 -10.43
CA THR A 523 25.65 -4.78 -11.84
C THR A 523 27.02 -5.06 -12.45
N SER A 524 28.01 -5.53 -11.67
CA SER A 524 29.34 -5.87 -12.21
C SER A 524 29.36 -7.13 -13.08
N ARG A 525 28.30 -7.94 -13.01
CA ARG A 525 28.14 -9.16 -13.82
C ARG A 525 27.64 -8.81 -15.21
N LEU A 526 27.99 -9.63 -16.21
CA LEU A 526 27.51 -9.46 -17.59
C LEU A 526 25.97 -9.48 -17.66
N HIS A 527 25.37 -10.48 -16.98
CA HIS A 527 23.92 -10.70 -16.89
C HIS A 527 23.46 -10.82 -15.43
N PRO A 528 23.36 -9.69 -14.69
CA PRO A 528 23.06 -9.69 -13.25
C PRO A 528 21.76 -10.41 -12.85
N ASP A 529 20.73 -10.32 -13.70
CA ASP A 529 19.40 -10.91 -13.45
C ASP A 529 19.44 -12.44 -13.29
N MET A 530 20.46 -13.12 -13.85
CA MET A 530 20.62 -14.56 -13.67
C MET A 530 20.73 -14.95 -12.20
N TRP A 531 21.33 -14.09 -11.36
CA TRP A 531 21.54 -14.35 -9.93
C TRP A 531 20.34 -14.01 -9.03
N GLN A 532 19.25 -13.51 -9.59
CA GLN A 532 18.11 -12.99 -8.81
C GLN A 532 17.13 -14.05 -8.28
N ILE A 533 17.49 -15.34 -8.33
CA ILE A 533 16.62 -16.45 -7.87
C ILE A 533 16.35 -16.41 -6.35
N PHE A 534 17.24 -15.79 -5.55
CA PHE A 534 17.05 -15.65 -4.12
C PHE A 534 16.18 -14.46 -3.74
N ASP A 535 16.51 -13.29 -4.28
CA ASP A 535 15.88 -12.04 -3.90
C ASP A 535 14.50 -11.86 -4.57
N ASN A 536 14.37 -12.31 -5.82
CA ASN A 536 13.20 -12.09 -6.65
C ASN A 536 12.74 -13.40 -7.34
N PRO A 537 12.39 -14.44 -6.57
CA PRO A 537 12.05 -15.75 -7.13
C PRO A 537 10.87 -15.68 -8.07
N VAL A 538 9.83 -14.89 -7.79
CA VAL A 538 8.59 -14.85 -8.60
C VAL A 538 8.80 -14.25 -10.00
N GLU A 539 9.58 -13.16 -10.11
CA GLU A 539 9.94 -12.59 -11.42
C GLU A 539 10.67 -13.62 -12.27
N LYS A 540 11.57 -14.38 -11.64
CA LYS A 540 12.26 -15.48 -12.30
C LYS A 540 11.28 -16.64 -12.61
N TYR A 541 10.37 -16.98 -11.69
CA TYR A 541 9.54 -18.18 -11.67
C TYR A 541 8.29 -18.11 -12.58
N GLN A 542 7.67 -16.94 -12.78
CA GLN A 542 6.46 -16.81 -13.64
C GLN A 542 6.66 -17.43 -15.02
N ARG A 543 7.89 -17.36 -15.56
CA ARG A 543 8.27 -17.96 -16.85
C ARG A 543 8.38 -19.49 -16.80
N TYR A 544 8.83 -20.08 -15.68
CA TYR A 544 8.96 -21.53 -15.50
C TYR A 544 7.61 -22.20 -15.19
N LYS A 545 6.72 -21.53 -14.45
CA LYS A 545 5.39 -22.09 -14.09
C LYS A 545 4.49 -22.29 -15.32
N GLN A 546 4.60 -21.40 -16.30
CA GLN A 546 3.95 -21.54 -17.62
C GLN A 546 4.51 -22.73 -18.41
N MET A 547 5.77 -23.13 -18.17
CA MET A 547 6.38 -24.31 -18.81
C MET A 547 5.99 -25.64 -18.13
N LEU A 548 5.56 -25.61 -16.86
CA LEU A 548 5.23 -26.79 -16.04
C LEU A 548 3.72 -27.11 -15.95
N THR A 549 2.86 -26.24 -16.48
CA THR A 549 1.41 -26.50 -16.60
C THR A 549 1.17 -27.61 -17.65
N PRO A 550 0.19 -28.50 -17.42
CA PRO A 550 0.37 -29.92 -17.67
C PRO A 550 0.32 -30.24 -19.17
N LEU A 551 1.44 -30.63 -19.81
CA LEU A 551 1.51 -31.58 -20.95
C LEU A 551 2.81 -31.59 -21.79
N CYS A 552 3.85 -30.80 -21.51
CA CYS A 552 5.08 -30.80 -22.35
C CYS A 552 6.21 -31.72 -21.84
N VAL A 553 5.89 -32.91 -21.30
CA VAL A 553 6.91 -33.94 -21.02
C VAL A 553 6.80 -35.06 -22.03
N SER A 554 7.93 -35.45 -22.62
CA SER A 554 8.05 -36.60 -23.52
C SER A 554 9.06 -37.60 -22.97
N GLN A 555 8.98 -38.84 -23.40
CA GLN A 555 9.91 -39.90 -23.00
C GLN A 555 10.59 -40.48 -24.25
N PRO A 556 11.62 -39.80 -24.81
CA PRO A 556 12.25 -40.22 -26.06
C PRO A 556 12.92 -41.60 -25.99
N CYS A 557 13.39 -42.03 -24.82
CA CYS A 557 13.95 -43.35 -24.58
C CYS A 557 13.38 -43.94 -23.27
N PRO A 558 13.43 -45.26 -23.05
CA PRO A 558 13.02 -45.87 -21.78
C PRO A 558 13.70 -45.18 -20.60
N ASP A 559 12.92 -44.76 -19.59
CA ASP A 559 13.36 -43.96 -18.43
C ASP A 559 14.26 -42.74 -18.74
N VAL A 560 14.10 -42.15 -19.93
CA VAL A 560 14.69 -40.85 -20.28
C VAL A 560 13.55 -39.89 -20.54
N TYR A 561 13.33 -38.95 -19.62
CA TYR A 561 12.30 -37.93 -19.74
C TYR A 561 12.85 -36.64 -20.30
N TRP A 562 12.04 -35.89 -21.03
CA TRP A 562 12.45 -34.67 -21.72
C TRP A 562 11.38 -33.58 -21.57
N PHE A 563 11.78 -32.45 -21.00
CA PHE A 563 10.87 -31.38 -20.58
C PHE A 563 11.52 -29.99 -20.71
N PRO A 564 10.75 -28.91 -20.88
CA PRO A 564 11.27 -27.55 -20.90
C PRO A 564 11.82 -27.16 -19.53
N ALA A 565 13.06 -26.65 -19.49
CA ALA A 565 13.73 -26.23 -18.27
C ALA A 565 14.12 -24.75 -18.27
N PHE A 566 14.60 -24.19 -19.39
CA PHE A 566 15.00 -22.78 -19.53
C PHE A 566 14.30 -22.07 -20.67
N SER A 567 14.14 -20.75 -20.50
CA SER A 567 13.86 -19.85 -21.62
C SER A 567 15.11 -19.63 -22.47
N GLU A 568 14.93 -19.30 -23.75
CA GLU A 568 16.06 -19.02 -24.65
C GLU A 568 16.99 -17.91 -24.12
N LYS A 569 16.44 -16.82 -23.56
CA LYS A 569 17.22 -15.72 -22.93
C LYS A 569 18.16 -16.24 -21.82
N MET A 570 17.69 -17.16 -20.99
CA MET A 570 18.51 -17.77 -19.93
C MET A 570 19.64 -18.63 -20.52
N CYS A 571 19.34 -19.37 -21.58
CA CYS A 571 20.36 -20.16 -22.28
C CYS A 571 21.45 -19.26 -22.88
N ASP A 572 21.05 -18.19 -23.59
CA ASP A 572 21.98 -17.25 -24.21
C ASP A 572 22.84 -16.54 -23.16
N HIS A 573 22.21 -16.00 -22.11
CA HIS A 573 22.93 -15.34 -21.04
C HIS A 573 23.90 -16.27 -20.31
N LEU A 574 23.55 -17.55 -20.14
CA LEU A 574 24.44 -18.54 -19.52
C LEU A 574 25.65 -18.83 -20.43
N VAL A 575 25.43 -19.05 -21.73
CA VAL A 575 26.51 -19.29 -22.70
C VAL A 575 27.44 -18.07 -22.78
N GLU A 576 26.89 -16.86 -22.89
CA GLU A 576 27.65 -15.61 -22.92
C GLU A 576 28.46 -15.41 -21.64
N THR A 577 27.89 -15.75 -20.48
CA THR A 577 28.60 -15.69 -19.19
C THR A 577 29.78 -16.68 -19.16
N MET A 578 29.60 -17.89 -19.67
CA MET A 578 30.67 -18.90 -19.73
C MET A 578 31.79 -18.48 -20.68
N GLU A 579 31.44 -17.99 -21.87
CA GLU A 579 32.44 -17.51 -22.83
C GLU A 579 33.14 -16.23 -22.35
N HIS A 580 32.45 -15.35 -21.61
CA HIS A 580 33.06 -14.19 -20.98
C HIS A 580 34.07 -14.58 -19.87
N HIS A 581 33.79 -15.65 -19.12
CA HIS A 581 34.77 -16.20 -18.18
C HIS A 581 35.99 -16.77 -18.90
N GLY A 582 35.77 -17.52 -20.00
CA GLY A 582 36.81 -17.91 -20.96
C GLY A 582 37.78 -19.01 -20.51
N GLU A 583 37.88 -19.30 -19.21
CA GLU A 583 38.74 -20.34 -18.64
C GLU A 583 38.12 -21.73 -18.77
N TRP A 584 38.00 -22.25 -19.99
CA TRP A 584 37.51 -23.61 -20.27
C TRP A 584 38.56 -24.68 -19.89
N SER A 585 38.10 -25.87 -19.47
CA SER A 585 39.00 -26.99 -19.18
C SER A 585 39.77 -27.46 -20.42
N GLY A 586 40.91 -28.12 -20.22
CA GLY A 586 41.67 -28.76 -21.30
C GLY A 586 41.11 -30.12 -21.77
N GLY A 587 40.00 -30.61 -21.20
CA GLY A 587 39.47 -31.95 -21.45
C GLY A 587 40.41 -33.07 -20.97
N SER A 588 41.26 -32.81 -19.99
CA SER A 588 42.22 -33.77 -19.43
C SER A 588 41.74 -34.37 -18.11
N HIS A 589 42.15 -35.62 -17.83
CA HIS A 589 41.85 -36.31 -16.57
C HIS A 589 42.33 -35.60 -15.31
N LYS A 590 43.26 -34.65 -15.43
CA LYS A 590 43.70 -33.81 -14.32
C LYS A 590 43.16 -32.41 -14.53
N ASP A 591 42.44 -31.90 -13.53
CA ASP A 591 41.93 -30.54 -13.52
C ASP A 591 42.11 -29.93 -12.14
N GLU A 592 43.13 -29.07 -12.00
CA GLU A 592 43.49 -28.42 -10.73
C GLU A 592 42.42 -27.43 -10.24
N ARG A 593 41.45 -27.08 -11.07
CA ARG A 593 40.32 -26.20 -10.73
C ARG A 593 39.24 -26.97 -9.94
N LEU A 594 39.29 -28.30 -9.95
CA LEU A 594 38.36 -29.17 -9.22
C LEU A 594 38.89 -29.57 -7.85
N ALA A 595 37.98 -29.67 -6.87
CA ALA A 595 38.29 -30.23 -5.56
C ALA A 595 38.63 -31.73 -5.69
N GLY A 596 39.93 -32.06 -5.68
CA GLY A 596 40.44 -33.43 -5.83
C GLY A 596 41.26 -33.67 -7.10
N GLY A 597 41.28 -32.72 -8.05
CA GLY A 597 42.26 -32.68 -9.14
C GLY A 597 42.12 -33.75 -10.24
N TYR A 598 41.10 -34.61 -10.20
CA TYR A 598 40.96 -35.75 -11.13
C TYR A 598 39.52 -35.96 -11.60
N GLU A 599 39.34 -36.08 -12.92
CA GLU A 599 38.05 -36.33 -13.56
C GLU A 599 38.07 -37.66 -14.34
N ASN A 600 37.13 -38.57 -14.01
CA ASN A 600 37.10 -39.92 -14.57
C ASN A 600 36.76 -39.93 -16.08
N VAL A 601 36.00 -38.94 -16.54
CA VAL A 601 35.57 -38.78 -17.93
C VAL A 601 35.63 -37.30 -18.28
N PRO A 602 36.78 -36.81 -18.74
CA PRO A 602 37.00 -35.37 -18.82
C PRO A 602 36.23 -34.72 -19.97
N THR A 603 35.70 -33.53 -19.70
CA THR A 603 35.02 -32.67 -20.68
C THR A 603 35.63 -31.28 -20.73
N VAL A 604 35.62 -30.61 -21.88
CA VAL A 604 35.91 -29.17 -21.99
C VAL A 604 34.75 -28.40 -21.36
N ASP A 605 34.94 -27.93 -20.14
CA ASP A 605 33.86 -27.39 -19.32
C ASP A 605 34.26 -26.25 -18.38
N ILE A 606 33.22 -25.61 -17.82
CA ILE A 606 33.29 -24.64 -16.74
C ILE A 606 32.23 -25.01 -15.69
N HIS A 607 32.67 -25.18 -14.45
CA HIS A 607 31.82 -25.46 -13.30
C HIS A 607 31.12 -24.19 -12.77
N MET A 608 29.90 -24.35 -12.26
CA MET A 608 29.12 -23.23 -11.68
C MET A 608 29.87 -22.53 -10.53
N VAL A 609 30.73 -23.25 -9.80
CA VAL A 609 31.55 -22.69 -8.71
C VAL A 609 32.54 -21.64 -9.25
N GLN A 610 33.13 -21.88 -10.42
CA GLN A 610 34.15 -21.00 -11.02
C GLN A 610 33.58 -19.62 -11.38
N ILE A 611 32.30 -19.57 -11.76
CA ILE A 611 31.59 -18.30 -12.03
C ILE A 611 30.77 -17.79 -10.83
N GLY A 612 30.86 -18.46 -9.67
CA GLY A 612 30.08 -18.09 -8.48
C GLY A 612 28.56 -18.17 -8.66
N PHE A 613 28.07 -19.17 -9.41
CA PHE A 613 26.65 -19.43 -9.70
C PHE A 613 26.12 -20.73 -9.07
N GLU A 614 26.95 -21.44 -8.31
CA GLU A 614 26.59 -22.74 -7.71
C GLU A 614 25.36 -22.65 -6.79
N LYS A 615 25.28 -21.63 -5.93
CA LYS A 615 24.17 -21.48 -4.98
C LYS A 615 22.84 -21.27 -5.71
N GLU A 616 22.85 -20.43 -6.74
CA GLU A 616 21.71 -20.14 -7.59
C GLU A 616 21.27 -21.38 -8.36
N TRP A 617 22.24 -22.16 -8.86
CA TRP A 617 22.01 -23.42 -9.55
C TRP A 617 21.39 -24.48 -8.63
N LEU A 618 21.95 -24.68 -7.43
CA LEU A 618 21.40 -25.62 -6.44
C LEU A 618 19.99 -25.24 -6.01
N LYS A 619 19.70 -23.93 -5.88
CA LYS A 619 18.33 -23.47 -5.65
C LYS A 619 17.42 -23.80 -6.83
N PHE A 620 17.89 -23.65 -8.08
CA PHE A 620 17.15 -24.07 -9.25
C PHE A 620 16.85 -25.57 -9.25
N LEU A 621 17.83 -26.43 -8.93
CA LEU A 621 17.60 -27.87 -8.79
C LEU A 621 16.50 -28.16 -7.77
N LYS A 622 16.60 -27.54 -6.58
CA LYS A 622 15.67 -27.77 -5.47
C LYS A 622 14.24 -27.30 -5.76
N GLU A 623 14.06 -26.12 -6.34
CA GLU A 623 12.73 -25.52 -6.54
C GLU A 623 12.04 -25.97 -7.84
N TYR A 624 12.80 -26.42 -8.85
CA TYR A 624 12.25 -26.77 -10.16
C TYR A 624 12.47 -28.23 -10.54
N ILE A 625 13.68 -28.75 -10.36
CA ILE A 625 14.00 -30.11 -10.81
C ILE A 625 13.41 -31.15 -9.85
N VAL A 626 13.50 -30.94 -8.53
CA VAL A 626 12.93 -31.89 -7.54
C VAL A 626 11.44 -32.15 -7.77
N PRO A 627 10.54 -31.14 -7.87
CA PRO A 627 9.12 -31.41 -8.11
C PRO A 627 8.85 -32.14 -9.44
N VAL A 628 9.67 -31.89 -10.46
CA VAL A 628 9.58 -32.60 -11.74
C VAL A 628 10.02 -34.06 -11.57
N THR A 629 11.16 -34.31 -10.93
CA THR A 629 11.67 -35.66 -10.69
C THR A 629 10.69 -36.50 -9.86
N GLU A 630 10.14 -35.96 -8.77
CA GLU A 630 9.15 -36.68 -7.92
C GLU A 630 7.90 -37.09 -8.71
N LYS A 631 7.50 -36.27 -9.69
CA LYS A 631 6.35 -36.56 -10.56
C LYS A 631 6.67 -37.61 -11.62
N LEU A 632 7.88 -37.59 -12.18
CA LEU A 632 8.30 -38.51 -13.25
C LEU A 632 8.78 -39.87 -12.73
N TYR A 633 9.28 -39.91 -11.50
CA TYR A 633 9.69 -41.11 -10.80
C TYR A 633 8.94 -41.25 -9.47
N PRO A 634 7.64 -41.62 -9.48
CA PRO A 634 6.85 -41.77 -8.27
C PRO A 634 7.51 -42.73 -7.28
N GLY A 635 7.68 -42.27 -6.03
CA GLY A 635 8.34 -43.02 -4.95
C GLY A 635 9.82 -42.69 -4.74
N TYR A 636 10.42 -41.88 -5.62
CA TYR A 636 11.73 -41.28 -5.38
C TYR A 636 11.59 -39.86 -4.85
N TYR A 637 12.36 -39.52 -3.82
CA TYR A 637 12.35 -38.22 -3.14
C TYR A 637 13.77 -37.62 -3.20
N PRO A 638 14.09 -36.82 -4.23
CA PRO A 638 15.43 -36.31 -4.42
C PRO A 638 15.85 -35.31 -3.34
N LYS A 639 17.14 -35.32 -2.98
CA LYS A 639 17.73 -34.32 -2.06
C LYS A 639 18.27 -33.08 -2.78
N ALA A 640 18.38 -33.14 -4.11
CA ALA A 640 19.00 -32.12 -4.95
C ALA A 640 20.44 -31.77 -4.54
N GLN A 641 21.19 -32.75 -4.06
CA GLN A 641 22.62 -32.59 -3.82
C GLN A 641 23.36 -32.77 -5.14
N ALA A 642 24.10 -31.77 -5.60
CA ALA A 642 24.89 -31.89 -6.82
C ALA A 642 26.22 -31.16 -6.65
N ILE A 643 27.32 -31.90 -6.68
CA ILE A 643 28.68 -31.33 -6.61
C ILE A 643 29.17 -30.97 -8.00
N MET A 644 28.83 -31.80 -8.99
CA MET A 644 29.24 -31.60 -10.38
C MET A 644 28.12 -30.91 -11.16
N ASN A 645 28.23 -29.58 -11.27
CA ASN A 645 27.34 -28.72 -12.06
C ASN A 645 28.20 -27.90 -13.01
N PHE A 646 28.10 -28.15 -14.32
CA PHE A 646 29.04 -27.60 -15.28
C PHE A 646 28.41 -27.47 -16.67
N VAL A 647 28.88 -26.46 -17.42
CA VAL A 647 28.55 -26.30 -18.84
C VAL A 647 29.67 -26.94 -19.64
N VAL A 648 29.29 -27.84 -20.55
CA VAL A 648 30.21 -28.48 -21.50
C VAL A 648 30.14 -27.77 -22.85
N ARG A 649 31.30 -27.63 -23.49
CA ARG A 649 31.43 -27.14 -24.86
C ARG A 649 31.99 -28.24 -25.76
N TYR A 650 31.25 -28.61 -26.80
CA TYR A 650 31.75 -29.51 -27.84
C TYR A 650 32.03 -28.74 -29.13
N ARG A 651 33.22 -28.95 -29.69
CA ARG A 651 33.63 -28.42 -30.99
C ARG A 651 34.41 -29.46 -31.81
N PRO A 652 34.32 -29.44 -33.15
CA PRO A 652 35.10 -30.33 -34.03
C PRO A 652 36.62 -30.23 -33.84
N ASP A 653 37.13 -29.05 -33.49
CA ASP A 653 38.55 -28.72 -33.34
C ASP A 653 39.08 -28.84 -31.90
N GLU A 654 38.20 -29.10 -30.93
CA GLU A 654 38.55 -29.33 -29.53
C GLU A 654 38.14 -30.76 -29.14
N GLN A 655 37.11 -30.89 -28.30
CA GLN A 655 36.50 -32.16 -27.94
C GLN A 655 35.14 -32.28 -28.64
N PRO A 656 34.98 -33.10 -29.69
CA PRO A 656 33.71 -33.18 -30.43
C PRO A 656 32.70 -34.15 -29.83
N SER A 657 33.14 -35.13 -29.04
CA SER A 657 32.33 -36.26 -28.57
C SER A 657 32.70 -36.67 -27.14
N LEU A 658 31.86 -37.48 -26.51
CA LEU A 658 32.13 -38.06 -25.20
C LEU A 658 31.97 -39.58 -25.25
N ARG A 659 33.02 -40.31 -24.86
CA ARG A 659 33.04 -41.79 -24.88
C ARG A 659 31.94 -42.40 -24.01
N PRO A 660 31.51 -43.66 -24.27
CA PRO A 660 30.55 -44.34 -23.42
C PRO A 660 30.94 -44.37 -21.93
N HIS A 661 30.03 -43.95 -21.04
CA HIS A 661 30.27 -43.88 -19.60
C HIS A 661 28.99 -43.99 -18.76
N HIS A 662 29.17 -44.06 -17.44
CA HIS A 662 28.13 -43.84 -16.44
C HIS A 662 28.44 -42.55 -15.69
N ASP A 663 27.39 -41.87 -15.24
CA ASP A 663 27.52 -40.70 -14.41
C ASP A 663 27.62 -41.10 -12.94
N SER A 664 28.37 -40.33 -12.16
CA SER A 664 28.40 -40.49 -10.71
C SER A 664 27.21 -39.76 -10.08
N SER A 665 25.99 -40.15 -10.44
CA SER A 665 24.73 -39.59 -9.96
C SER A 665 23.69 -40.69 -9.74
N THR A 666 22.67 -40.42 -8.94
CA THR A 666 21.43 -41.20 -8.99
C THR A 666 20.70 -40.90 -10.29
N PHE A 667 20.55 -39.62 -10.63
CA PHE A 667 20.05 -39.17 -11.92
C PHE A 667 20.81 -37.95 -12.42
N THR A 668 20.87 -37.81 -13.73
CA THR A 668 21.51 -36.70 -14.43
C THR A 668 20.45 -35.86 -15.12
N ILE A 669 20.64 -34.55 -15.11
CA ILE A 669 19.95 -33.63 -16.02
C ILE A 669 20.93 -33.06 -17.03
N ASN A 670 20.45 -32.89 -18.26
CA ASN A 670 21.23 -32.36 -19.37
C ASN A 670 20.37 -31.38 -20.18
N ILE A 671 20.70 -30.10 -20.10
CA ILE A 671 19.95 -29.01 -20.72
C ILE A 671 20.69 -28.51 -21.94
N ALA A 672 20.04 -28.51 -23.10
CA ALA A 672 20.61 -27.90 -24.30
C ALA A 672 20.57 -26.37 -24.20
N LEU A 673 21.69 -25.71 -24.44
CA LEU A 673 21.80 -24.25 -24.33
C LEU A 673 21.77 -23.52 -25.68
N ASN A 674 21.96 -24.23 -26.77
CA ASN A 674 21.87 -23.65 -28.12
C ASN A 674 21.23 -24.63 -29.11
N SER A 675 21.00 -24.18 -30.35
CA SER A 675 20.09 -24.80 -31.30
C SER A 675 20.82 -25.66 -32.34
N LYS A 676 20.44 -26.93 -32.46
CA LYS A 676 20.92 -27.82 -33.52
C LYS A 676 20.45 -27.30 -34.89
N GLY A 677 21.33 -27.34 -35.88
CA GLY A 677 21.09 -26.85 -37.26
C GLY A 677 21.29 -25.35 -37.44
N VAL A 678 21.36 -24.57 -36.36
CA VAL A 678 21.68 -23.13 -36.37
C VAL A 678 23.10 -22.92 -35.86
N ASP A 679 23.37 -23.37 -34.64
CA ASP A 679 24.63 -23.13 -33.95
C ASP A 679 25.64 -24.29 -34.10
N TYR A 680 25.15 -25.51 -34.35
CA TYR A 680 25.96 -26.71 -34.55
C TYR A 680 25.27 -27.80 -35.40
N GLU A 681 26.06 -28.71 -35.97
CA GLU A 681 25.60 -29.94 -36.67
C GLU A 681 26.15 -31.21 -35.99
N GLY A 682 25.45 -32.33 -36.16
CA GLY A 682 25.74 -33.56 -35.42
C GLY A 682 25.29 -33.46 -33.95
N GLY A 683 25.99 -34.15 -33.05
CA GLY A 683 25.70 -34.15 -31.63
C GLY A 683 24.46 -34.98 -31.25
N GLY A 684 24.16 -34.95 -29.95
CA GLY A 684 23.09 -35.73 -29.33
C GLY A 684 23.60 -36.56 -28.15
N CYS A 685 22.79 -37.50 -27.70
CA CYS A 685 23.13 -38.50 -26.69
C CYS A 685 22.58 -39.86 -27.13
N ARG A 686 23.38 -40.91 -27.05
CA ARG A 686 22.95 -42.29 -27.34
C ARG A 686 23.02 -43.13 -26.08
N PHE A 687 21.93 -43.83 -25.76
CA PHE A 687 21.85 -44.79 -24.66
C PHE A 687 22.06 -46.20 -25.21
N LEU A 688 23.26 -46.74 -25.02
CA LEU A 688 23.73 -47.95 -25.71
C LEU A 688 22.86 -49.18 -25.39
N ARG A 689 22.44 -49.31 -24.13
CA ARG A 689 21.61 -50.44 -23.68
C ARG A 689 20.25 -50.53 -24.37
N TYR A 690 19.72 -49.41 -24.87
CA TYR A 690 18.41 -49.34 -25.50
C TYR A 690 18.48 -49.10 -27.00
N ASP A 691 19.69 -48.99 -27.55
CA ASP A 691 19.95 -48.49 -28.91
C ASP A 691 19.11 -47.25 -29.28
N CYS A 692 18.93 -46.36 -28.30
CA CYS A 692 18.05 -45.21 -28.42
C CYS A 692 18.87 -43.92 -28.42
N GLN A 693 18.47 -42.95 -29.26
CA GLN A 693 19.21 -41.72 -29.49
C GLN A 693 18.32 -40.49 -29.33
N VAL A 694 18.84 -39.49 -28.61
CA VAL A 694 18.28 -38.15 -28.53
C VAL A 694 19.10 -37.24 -29.45
N GLU A 695 18.79 -37.27 -30.74
CA GLU A 695 19.60 -36.58 -31.76
C GLU A 695 19.28 -35.09 -31.90
N SER A 696 18.06 -34.65 -31.57
CA SER A 696 17.64 -33.25 -31.79
C SER A 696 17.28 -32.53 -30.48
N PRO A 697 18.26 -32.23 -29.61
CA PRO A 697 18.02 -31.43 -28.41
C PRO A 697 17.41 -30.07 -28.77
N ARG A 698 16.40 -29.66 -28.01
CA ARG A 698 15.68 -28.38 -28.16
C ARG A 698 16.31 -27.41 -27.18
N LYS A 699 16.68 -26.20 -27.63
CA LYS A 699 17.23 -25.15 -26.77
C LYS A 699 16.30 -24.92 -25.57
N GLY A 700 16.87 -24.90 -24.37
CA GLY A 700 16.16 -24.75 -23.12
C GLY A 700 15.43 -26.01 -22.61
N TRP A 701 15.47 -27.14 -23.33
CA TRP A 701 14.90 -28.39 -22.84
C TRP A 701 15.95 -29.23 -22.13
N SER A 702 15.53 -29.84 -21.02
CA SER A 702 16.32 -30.76 -20.21
C SER A 702 15.87 -32.19 -20.45
N PHE A 703 16.80 -33.10 -20.75
CA PHE A 703 16.52 -34.53 -20.59
C PHE A 703 17.11 -35.05 -19.28
N MET A 704 16.37 -35.98 -18.65
CA MET A 704 16.64 -36.54 -17.33
C MET A 704 16.65 -38.06 -17.40
N HIS A 705 17.70 -38.69 -16.89
CA HIS A 705 17.87 -40.15 -16.88
C HIS A 705 18.63 -40.62 -15.63
N PRO A 706 18.49 -41.90 -15.22
CA PRO A 706 19.35 -42.49 -14.21
C PRO A 706 20.84 -42.40 -14.58
N GLY A 707 21.74 -42.12 -13.63
CA GLY A 707 23.18 -41.98 -13.89
C GLY A 707 23.95 -43.30 -13.86
N ARG A 708 23.50 -44.23 -13.01
CA ARG A 708 24.18 -45.51 -12.72
C ARG A 708 23.45 -46.72 -13.32
N LEU A 709 24.20 -47.80 -13.55
CA LEU A 709 23.76 -49.15 -13.90
C LEU A 709 23.03 -49.32 -15.25
N THR A 710 21.99 -48.53 -15.52
CA THR A 710 21.04 -48.79 -16.61
C THR A 710 21.21 -47.94 -17.86
N HIS A 711 21.78 -46.75 -17.72
CA HIS A 711 21.85 -45.77 -18.82
C HIS A 711 23.31 -45.50 -19.19
N TYR A 712 24.03 -46.56 -19.58
CA TYR A 712 25.36 -46.43 -20.17
C TYR A 712 25.22 -45.69 -21.51
N HIS A 713 25.82 -44.50 -21.61
CA HIS A 713 25.51 -43.56 -22.68
C HIS A 713 26.76 -42.87 -23.22
N GLU A 714 26.67 -42.35 -24.45
CA GLU A 714 27.73 -41.62 -25.13
C GLU A 714 27.23 -40.29 -25.71
N GLY A 715 28.13 -39.30 -25.76
CA GLY A 715 27.89 -38.02 -26.42
C GLY A 715 28.30 -38.12 -27.89
N LEU A 716 27.31 -38.06 -28.79
CA LEU A 716 27.54 -38.17 -30.23
C LEU A 716 28.42 -37.02 -30.76
N PRO A 717 29.26 -37.24 -31.79
CA PRO A 717 30.17 -36.23 -32.29
C PRO A 717 29.46 -34.99 -32.84
N THR A 718 29.89 -33.81 -32.40
CA THR A 718 29.58 -32.52 -33.01
C THR A 718 30.47 -32.34 -34.23
N THR A 719 29.86 -32.18 -35.41
CA THR A 719 30.55 -32.22 -36.71
C THR A 719 30.83 -30.83 -37.29
N ARG A 720 30.03 -29.83 -36.90
CA ARG A 720 30.23 -28.42 -37.27
C ARG A 720 29.71 -27.50 -36.17
N GLY A 721 30.27 -26.30 -36.06
CA GLY A 721 29.83 -25.28 -35.10
C GLY A 721 30.21 -25.62 -33.65
N THR A 722 29.50 -25.03 -32.68
CA THR A 722 29.76 -25.26 -31.25
C THR A 722 28.48 -25.69 -30.55
N ARG A 723 28.51 -26.79 -29.79
CA ARG A 723 27.38 -27.27 -29.00
C ARG A 723 27.62 -27.01 -27.52
N TYR A 724 26.66 -26.36 -26.85
CA TYR A 724 26.69 -26.13 -25.41
C TYR A 724 25.58 -26.89 -24.70
N ILE A 725 25.94 -27.55 -23.59
CA ILE A 725 24.98 -28.21 -22.70
C ILE A 725 25.30 -27.89 -21.24
N MET A 726 24.28 -27.78 -20.41
CA MET A 726 24.42 -27.69 -18.95
C MET A 726 24.10 -29.04 -18.34
N VAL A 727 25.04 -29.60 -17.59
CA VAL A 727 24.94 -30.93 -16.98
C VAL A 727 24.97 -30.82 -15.46
N SER A 728 24.17 -31.65 -14.79
CA SER A 728 24.26 -31.81 -13.34
C SER A 728 24.09 -33.26 -12.92
N PHE A 729 25.03 -33.73 -12.11
CA PHE A 729 25.00 -35.04 -11.48
C PHE A 729 24.33 -34.91 -10.12
N VAL A 730 23.06 -35.31 -10.06
CA VAL A 730 22.19 -35.08 -8.90
C VAL A 730 22.08 -36.34 -8.05
N ASP A 731 22.15 -36.14 -6.74
CA ASP A 731 22.19 -37.14 -5.69
C ASP A 731 23.27 -38.20 -5.95
N PRO A 732 24.57 -37.79 -5.96
CA PRO A 732 25.72 -38.67 -6.23
C PRO A 732 25.93 -39.78 -5.20
#